data_AF-A0A965B190-F1
#
_entry.id   AF-A0A965B190-F1
#
_cell.length_a   1.000
_cell.length_b   1.000
_cell.length_c   1.000
_cell.angle_alpha   90.00
_cell.angle_beta   90.00
_cell.angle_gamma   90.00
#
_symmetry.space_group_name_H-M   'P 1'
#
loop_
_entity.id
_entity.type
_entity.pdbx_description
1 polymer ?
#
loop_
_entity_poly.entity_id
_entity_poly.type
_entity_poly.pdbx_seq_one_letter_code
_entity_poly.pdbx_strand_id
1 'polypeptide(L)'
;CYLQNNPSLTSIVIPDSVTNFNFYECKQLSSVTFPTNPLITTIGASAFYNCQALTSITIPSSVTEIGQRAFEGCNLSSITIPSSVTTLGYQPFVGNNNVKTLFINSFTSLNVTVLGCSLGLVESITFNVPGPIPDYVNTGISNTKPINVILGPNITSIGAEAFTNCSQINISIPNSVTKIGINAFQGSKITSITIPNSVTKLDDGCFASCSLLTSVTFENDSTLKTIGVNCFNTCPLVSIVIPNSVTNIDAQAFQYCGNLSSITLSNNLTSISYAAFAGTASLINIIIPGSVISIDEYAFASSGIKTVRINEGVTSIGKNAFYLCQSLTTVYLPSSLEIIQNRAFLNCGNLKNVIFPFRSNLKQFDDFCFAECYSLDTFVIPSSLQIIGYMPFFNSRITNLIINSVFCLDKLWNMGISKSFTKTFTLDFFGTVPTGLFGNINVTKITLSSKISRIEDWAFNTTYITSMLFPSSITYIGDAALYNTPLCKNVFFLGKIPEISTSSGYESFGGKTLYYVDGIPDTDYNRLVNLSGNPALVKPLSSDLHELKDAGYSIADLAISGLSPKQLYAIGYTAKQLYDSGYSAKQLIDFVPLTELKDAGYSATDMKAAGCTVTQLHDVMYTASQLYVAQFTAKELYDAGYKKSPSLDNPDPTYTLGYILYAGYSEDEYFLFDMMTQAVPTPLSELMSRYGKKYKLVNYYLTGYKLIEFFPNGYGVDPNGYGYEIVEFVSAGFSAKDLKYIGVPATILKAAGCSVYALKDAGFSTPVLKTAGFSTKELNAAGFLLQDLIDAQCPAVELKAIGYFPIELKPFFTLLVLKNAGFTVVELYYAGYLASEFKAAGFSAAVLKPYFTLAVLVNNGFNAANLKEANFSATDLKAYFSLSELAAAPFSAKELKAVGFLLAGLKDYFTIDALVAAPFSALELKTYFTLSELVAAKFSAKDLVSAGFLLSDLKPPIFTLDILTKTFSLTELKTGGFSAADLKPSFTLSELVTVGFLATELKAAGFSATNLKPYFGLYILISSLFTAAELKAAGYNSTQLYNAGLQISKFDKTNFSGLELFRAGYNVNELNAAGFEIVFQPAPVITNVSYVRNSVNIDFTQTTANTNAITGYLVSTNNGQTYTSISNTVSPIRIPSPSTNKNITITITASDDLTSGYKISEASNGWSFAQTVASGLSTLNNL
;
A
#
# COMPACT_ATOMS: atom_id res chain seq x y z
N CYS A 1 69.80 36.45 -46.64
CA CYS A 1 69.74 36.31 -48.11
C CYS A 1 68.56 37.13 -48.62
N TYR A 2 68.79 38.18 -49.41
CA TYR A 2 67.74 39.09 -49.87
C TYR A 2 67.66 39.03 -51.39
N LEU A 3 66.58 38.46 -51.92
CA LEU A 3 66.31 38.34 -53.35
C LEU A 3 64.86 38.76 -53.58
N GLN A 4 64.63 40.05 -53.85
CA GLN A 4 63.29 40.61 -53.97
C GLN A 4 62.93 40.88 -55.44
N ASN A 5 61.65 40.80 -55.77
CA ASN A 5 61.06 41.04 -57.09
C ASN A 5 61.71 40.23 -58.23
N ASN A 6 62.29 39.06 -57.94
CA ASN A 6 63.01 38.27 -58.93
C ASN A 6 62.02 37.47 -59.81
N PRO A 7 61.91 37.77 -61.12
CA PRO A 7 60.94 37.12 -62.01
C PRO A 7 61.40 35.73 -62.50
N SER A 8 62.60 35.28 -62.15
CA SER A 8 63.23 34.07 -62.67
C SER A 8 63.68 33.07 -61.59
N LEU A 9 63.54 33.42 -60.30
CA LEU A 9 63.85 32.52 -59.20
C LEU A 9 62.75 31.46 -59.05
N THR A 10 63.02 30.24 -59.51
CA THR A 10 62.06 29.12 -59.46
C THR A 10 62.17 28.25 -58.22
N SER A 11 63.36 28.15 -57.62
CA SER A 11 63.65 27.36 -56.42
C SER A 11 64.88 27.90 -55.68
N ILE A 12 65.00 27.60 -54.39
CA ILE A 12 66.21 27.90 -53.62
C ILE A 12 66.48 26.85 -52.52
N VAL A 13 67.77 26.55 -52.30
CA VAL A 13 68.26 25.85 -51.10
C VAL A 13 68.88 26.89 -50.17
N ILE A 14 68.44 26.92 -48.90
CA ILE A 14 68.96 27.82 -47.88
C ILE A 14 70.25 27.20 -47.28
N PRO A 15 71.41 27.87 -47.29
CA PRO A 15 72.60 27.37 -46.60
C PRO A 15 72.48 27.41 -45.07
N ASP A 16 73.10 26.46 -44.39
CA ASP A 16 73.13 26.26 -42.92
C ASP A 16 73.46 27.54 -42.13
N SER A 17 74.32 28.40 -42.69
CA SER A 17 74.76 29.66 -42.08
C SER A 17 73.79 30.84 -42.23
N VAL A 18 72.63 30.66 -42.88
CA VAL A 18 71.66 31.75 -43.11
C VAL A 18 70.65 31.86 -41.98
N THR A 19 70.81 32.89 -41.15
CA THR A 19 69.92 33.22 -40.03
C THR A 19 68.74 34.13 -40.41
N ASN A 20 68.75 34.76 -41.59
CA ASN A 20 67.67 35.65 -42.06
C ASN A 20 67.58 35.68 -43.60
N PHE A 21 66.37 35.71 -44.16
CA PHE A 21 66.12 35.85 -45.59
C PHE A 21 64.87 36.68 -45.91
N ASN A 22 64.76 37.11 -47.18
CA ASN A 22 63.55 37.70 -47.72
C ASN A 22 63.47 37.50 -49.25
N PHE A 23 62.32 37.02 -49.73
CA PHE A 23 62.00 36.64 -51.11
C PHE A 23 60.78 37.39 -51.67
N TYR A 24 60.45 38.56 -51.11
CA TYR A 24 59.30 39.41 -51.48
C TYR A 24 59.11 39.51 -53.01
N GLU A 25 57.90 39.24 -53.51
CA GLU A 25 57.48 39.23 -54.93
C GLU A 25 58.25 38.25 -55.85
N CYS A 26 58.90 37.21 -55.34
CA CYS A 26 59.45 36.12 -56.18
C CYS A 26 58.33 35.22 -56.71
N LYS A 27 57.53 35.73 -57.66
CA LYS A 27 56.27 35.09 -58.11
C LYS A 27 56.44 33.69 -58.71
N GLN A 28 57.61 33.36 -59.26
CA GLN A 28 57.92 32.03 -59.81
C GLN A 28 58.53 31.05 -58.78
N LEU A 29 58.78 31.47 -57.53
CA LEU A 29 59.40 30.64 -56.50
C LEU A 29 58.44 29.53 -56.06
N SER A 30 58.73 28.30 -56.51
CA SER A 30 57.88 27.12 -56.29
C SER A 30 58.38 26.18 -55.19
N SER A 31 59.67 26.23 -54.85
CA SER A 31 60.28 25.35 -53.84
C SER A 31 61.35 26.06 -53.02
N VAL A 32 61.31 25.86 -51.71
CA VAL A 32 62.27 26.36 -50.72
C VAL A 32 62.73 25.18 -49.88
N THR A 33 64.00 24.82 -49.99
CA THR A 33 64.60 23.70 -49.24
C THR A 33 65.45 24.22 -48.10
N PHE A 34 65.20 23.70 -46.90
CA PHE A 34 66.02 23.96 -45.71
C PHE A 34 67.05 22.84 -45.49
N PRO A 35 68.20 23.14 -44.88
CA PRO A 35 69.19 22.15 -44.49
C PRO A 35 68.71 21.36 -43.26
N THR A 36 69.41 20.29 -42.90
CA THR A 36 68.98 19.36 -41.83
C THR A 36 69.04 19.98 -40.42
N ASN A 37 69.95 20.93 -40.19
CA ASN A 37 70.10 21.64 -38.92
C ASN A 37 70.17 23.17 -39.15
N PRO A 38 69.06 23.83 -39.52
CA PRO A 38 69.08 25.23 -39.89
C PRO A 38 69.19 26.16 -38.66
N LEU A 39 70.04 27.18 -38.74
CA LEU A 39 70.23 28.18 -37.68
C LEU A 39 69.16 29.29 -37.67
N ILE A 40 68.06 29.13 -38.43
CA ILE A 40 67.00 30.16 -38.52
C ILE A 40 65.97 30.02 -37.41
N THR A 41 65.80 31.08 -36.61
CA THR A 41 64.79 31.19 -35.55
C THR A 41 63.55 31.97 -35.99
N THR A 42 63.67 32.86 -36.98
CA THR A 42 62.58 33.77 -37.38
C THR A 42 62.41 33.78 -38.89
N ILE A 43 61.20 33.46 -39.38
CA ILE A 43 60.79 33.80 -40.74
C ILE A 43 60.32 35.25 -40.72
N GLY A 44 61.09 36.14 -41.36
CA GLY A 44 60.88 37.59 -41.25
C GLY A 44 59.53 38.10 -41.79
N ALA A 45 59.18 39.32 -41.42
CA ALA A 45 58.00 39.99 -41.96
C ALA A 45 58.05 40.06 -43.50
N SER A 46 56.92 39.73 -44.14
CA SER A 46 56.77 39.67 -45.60
C SER A 46 57.82 38.80 -46.35
N ALA A 47 58.44 37.81 -45.69
CA ALA A 47 59.58 37.07 -46.23
C ALA A 47 59.29 36.24 -47.51
N PHE A 48 58.05 35.86 -47.78
CA PHE A 48 57.58 35.20 -49.00
C PHE A 48 56.35 35.92 -49.60
N TYR A 49 56.13 37.20 -49.28
CA TYR A 49 55.00 37.98 -49.79
C TYR A 49 54.88 37.85 -51.33
N ASN A 50 53.69 37.51 -51.80
CA ASN A 50 53.32 37.33 -53.21
C ASN A 50 54.18 36.31 -53.99
N CYS A 51 54.71 35.27 -53.32
CA CYS A 51 55.36 34.12 -53.98
C CYS A 51 54.31 33.16 -54.56
N GLN A 52 53.68 33.58 -55.66
CA GLN A 52 52.48 32.93 -56.23
C GLN A 52 52.68 31.47 -56.68
N ALA A 53 53.89 31.03 -57.05
CA ALA A 53 54.16 29.64 -57.37
C ALA A 53 54.38 28.73 -56.14
N LEU A 54 54.50 29.29 -54.92
CA LEU A 54 54.78 28.53 -53.71
C LEU A 54 53.52 27.84 -53.20
N THR A 55 53.39 26.54 -53.48
CA THR A 55 52.24 25.71 -53.10
C THR A 55 52.43 24.90 -51.82
N SER A 56 53.67 24.77 -51.35
CA SER A 56 54.01 24.08 -50.09
C SER A 56 55.33 24.59 -49.53
N ILE A 57 55.44 24.68 -48.19
CA ILE A 57 56.72 24.91 -47.51
C ILE A 57 56.77 24.15 -46.18
N THR A 58 57.91 23.52 -45.89
CA THR A 58 58.18 22.92 -44.58
C THR A 58 58.87 23.95 -43.70
N ILE A 59 58.20 24.43 -42.66
CA ILE A 59 58.79 25.33 -41.67
C ILE A 59 59.69 24.49 -40.72
N PRO A 60 60.99 24.80 -40.57
CA PRO A 60 61.86 24.03 -39.69
C PRO A 60 61.50 24.15 -38.21
N SER A 61 61.78 23.11 -37.42
CA SER A 61 61.59 23.08 -35.96
C SER A 61 62.58 23.96 -35.18
N SER A 62 63.47 24.69 -35.86
CA SER A 62 64.28 25.77 -35.27
C SER A 62 63.51 27.10 -35.20
N VAL A 63 62.44 27.26 -35.98
CA VAL A 63 61.70 28.52 -36.11
C VAL A 63 60.80 28.73 -34.89
N THR A 64 61.07 29.79 -34.14
CA THR A 64 60.27 30.29 -33.01
C THR A 64 59.31 31.41 -33.40
N GLU A 65 59.53 32.09 -34.53
CA GLU A 65 58.72 33.23 -34.96
C GLU A 65 58.39 33.21 -36.44
N ILE A 66 57.13 33.52 -36.78
CA ILE A 66 56.68 33.81 -38.14
C ILE A 66 56.16 35.26 -38.16
N GLY A 67 56.87 36.16 -38.83
CA GLY A 67 56.58 37.59 -38.84
C GLY A 67 55.30 37.99 -39.58
N GLN A 68 54.91 39.27 -39.40
CA GLN A 68 53.74 39.86 -40.07
C GLN A 68 53.77 39.58 -41.58
N ARG A 69 52.65 39.11 -42.14
CA ARG A 69 52.46 38.89 -43.59
C ARG A 69 53.51 37.99 -44.26
N ALA A 70 54.22 37.15 -43.50
CA ALA A 70 55.35 36.34 -43.97
C ALA A 70 55.10 35.50 -45.23
N PHE A 71 53.87 35.01 -45.45
CA PHE A 71 53.43 34.21 -46.59
C PHE A 71 52.21 34.81 -47.30
N GLU A 72 51.94 36.11 -47.14
CA GLU A 72 50.77 36.75 -47.75
C GLU A 72 50.79 36.58 -49.27
N GLY A 73 49.66 36.18 -49.88
CA GLY A 73 49.56 35.99 -51.33
C GLY A 73 50.36 34.82 -51.93
N CYS A 74 50.84 33.88 -51.10
CA CYS A 74 51.27 32.56 -51.58
C CYS A 74 50.06 31.69 -51.98
N ASN A 75 50.32 30.56 -52.65
CA ASN A 75 49.28 29.59 -53.06
C ASN A 75 49.34 28.28 -52.25
N LEU A 76 49.65 28.36 -50.95
CA LEU A 76 49.85 27.19 -50.11
C LEU A 76 48.60 26.28 -50.09
N SER A 77 48.78 24.99 -50.35
CA SER A 77 47.72 23.97 -50.27
C SER A 77 47.49 23.42 -48.86
N SER A 78 48.48 23.59 -47.99
CA SER A 78 48.48 23.16 -46.59
C SER A 78 49.39 24.06 -45.77
N ILE A 79 49.05 24.29 -44.51
CA ILE A 79 49.88 25.04 -43.56
C ILE A 79 50.21 24.13 -42.37
N THR A 80 51.48 24.11 -41.96
CA THR A 80 51.93 23.43 -40.73
C THR A 80 52.67 24.42 -39.85
N ILE A 81 52.17 24.63 -38.63
CA ILE A 81 52.83 25.42 -37.59
C ILE A 81 53.55 24.43 -36.67
N PRO A 82 54.89 24.36 -36.67
CA PRO A 82 55.63 23.44 -35.79
C PRO A 82 55.60 23.92 -34.34
N SER A 83 55.82 23.00 -33.40
CA SER A 83 55.73 23.24 -31.95
C SER A 83 56.78 24.19 -31.38
N SER A 84 57.79 24.54 -32.18
CA SER A 84 58.79 25.55 -31.86
C SER A 84 58.25 26.98 -31.98
N VAL A 85 57.25 27.24 -32.82
CA VAL A 85 56.74 28.60 -33.09
C VAL A 85 56.00 29.12 -31.86
N THR A 86 56.65 30.03 -31.13
CA THR A 86 56.05 30.73 -29.99
C THR A 86 55.23 31.95 -30.44
N THR A 87 55.65 32.59 -31.54
CA THR A 87 55.21 33.94 -31.93
C THR A 87 54.71 33.98 -33.38
N LEU A 88 53.49 34.50 -33.56
CA LEU A 88 52.91 34.83 -34.86
C LEU A 88 52.70 36.34 -34.97
N GLY A 89 53.30 36.97 -35.98
CA GLY A 89 53.00 38.35 -36.37
C GLY A 89 51.66 38.44 -37.12
N TYR A 90 51.17 39.66 -37.35
CA TYR A 90 49.83 39.88 -37.92
C TYR A 90 49.66 39.29 -39.33
N GLN A 91 48.64 38.46 -39.52
CA GLN A 91 48.18 37.90 -40.79
C GLN A 91 49.29 37.25 -41.67
N PRO A 92 50.08 36.28 -41.17
CA PRO A 92 51.18 35.73 -41.94
C PRO A 92 50.71 34.90 -43.13
N PHE A 93 49.46 34.40 -43.17
CA PHE A 93 48.96 33.54 -44.25
C PHE A 93 47.79 34.15 -45.05
N VAL A 94 47.53 35.46 -44.96
CA VAL A 94 46.41 36.11 -45.70
C VAL A 94 46.55 35.96 -47.22
N GLY A 95 45.43 35.77 -47.92
CA GLY A 95 45.40 35.52 -49.37
C GLY A 95 45.81 34.11 -49.82
N ASN A 96 46.22 33.20 -48.92
CA ASN A 96 46.43 31.78 -49.25
C ASN A 96 45.07 31.07 -49.41
N ASN A 97 44.45 31.27 -50.57
CA ASN A 97 43.06 30.85 -50.82
C ASN A 97 42.90 29.34 -51.10
N ASN A 98 44.01 28.62 -51.32
CA ASN A 98 44.02 27.20 -51.70
C ASN A 98 44.25 26.22 -50.53
N VAL A 99 44.33 26.72 -49.29
CA VAL A 99 44.61 25.89 -48.12
C VAL A 99 43.44 24.95 -47.84
N LYS A 100 43.69 23.64 -47.94
CA LYS A 100 42.74 22.57 -47.59
C LYS A 100 42.95 22.02 -46.17
N THR A 101 44.19 22.03 -45.69
CA THR A 101 44.56 21.43 -44.39
C THR A 101 45.44 22.37 -43.56
N LEU A 102 45.16 22.41 -42.26
CA LEU A 102 45.88 23.22 -41.28
C LEU A 102 46.32 22.35 -40.10
N PHE A 103 47.64 22.23 -39.88
CA PHE A 103 48.24 21.51 -38.77
C PHE A 103 48.79 22.49 -37.74
N ILE A 104 48.23 22.44 -36.53
CA ILE A 104 48.58 23.28 -35.40
C ILE A 104 49.29 22.39 -34.37
N ASN A 105 50.59 22.66 -34.16
CA ASN A 105 51.41 22.00 -33.13
C ASN A 105 51.90 22.99 -32.06
N SER A 106 51.42 24.24 -32.04
CA SER A 106 51.72 25.26 -31.02
C SER A 106 50.48 26.12 -30.73
N PHE A 107 50.37 26.63 -29.51
CA PHE A 107 49.24 27.43 -29.03
C PHE A 107 49.58 28.85 -28.53
N THR A 108 50.85 29.18 -28.25
CA THR A 108 51.23 30.32 -27.39
C THR A 108 50.95 31.72 -27.96
N SER A 109 50.49 31.83 -29.21
CA SER A 109 50.01 33.10 -29.81
C SER A 109 48.85 32.88 -30.80
N LEU A 110 48.11 31.77 -30.69
CA LEU A 110 47.16 31.32 -31.72
C LEU A 110 45.74 31.89 -31.56
N ASN A 111 45.58 33.20 -31.73
CA ASN A 111 44.27 33.77 -32.09
C ASN A 111 44.11 33.72 -33.62
N VAL A 112 43.01 33.20 -34.15
CA VAL A 112 42.87 32.94 -35.60
C VAL A 112 42.76 34.21 -36.43
N THR A 113 42.36 35.35 -35.85
CA THR A 113 42.53 36.67 -36.51
C THR A 113 44.00 37.00 -36.83
N VAL A 114 44.94 36.45 -36.06
CA VAL A 114 46.39 36.59 -36.32
C VAL A 114 46.82 35.70 -37.48
N LEU A 115 46.22 34.52 -37.73
CA LEU A 115 46.59 33.67 -38.87
C LEU A 115 46.26 34.32 -40.23
N GLY A 116 45.14 35.03 -40.32
CA GLY A 116 44.77 35.87 -41.46
C GLY A 116 44.39 35.16 -42.77
N CYS A 117 44.62 33.86 -42.90
CA CYS A 117 44.21 33.08 -44.08
C CYS A 117 42.68 33.11 -44.29
N SER A 118 42.25 33.26 -45.54
CA SER A 118 40.84 33.14 -45.92
C SER A 118 40.43 31.66 -45.92
N LEU A 119 40.01 31.15 -44.75
CA LEU A 119 39.83 29.72 -44.47
C LEU A 119 38.78 28.99 -45.33
N GLY A 120 38.04 29.67 -46.22
CA GLY A 120 36.84 29.17 -46.91
C GLY A 120 36.96 27.90 -47.78
N LEU A 121 38.18 27.37 -48.01
CA LEU A 121 38.43 26.07 -48.64
C LEU A 121 39.09 25.03 -47.71
N VAL A 122 39.30 25.34 -46.43
CA VAL A 122 39.81 24.38 -45.44
C VAL A 122 38.76 23.29 -45.18
N GLU A 123 39.18 22.06 -45.46
CA GLU A 123 38.41 20.82 -45.30
C GLU A 123 38.77 20.13 -43.97
N SER A 124 39.97 20.34 -43.42
CA SER A 124 40.34 19.80 -42.11
C SER A 124 41.37 20.63 -41.34
N ILE A 125 41.22 20.65 -40.00
CA ILE A 125 42.14 21.27 -39.05
C ILE A 125 42.57 20.20 -38.04
N THR A 126 43.88 20.09 -37.79
CA THR A 126 44.44 19.12 -36.83
C THR A 126 45.18 19.84 -35.69
N PHE A 127 44.74 19.62 -34.46
CA PHE A 127 45.35 20.12 -33.23
C PHE A 127 46.17 19.01 -32.57
N ASN A 128 47.47 18.93 -32.89
CA ASN A 128 48.36 17.88 -32.37
C ASN A 128 49.31 18.47 -31.32
N VAL A 129 48.73 18.90 -30.20
CA VAL A 129 49.43 19.67 -29.15
C VAL A 129 49.13 19.06 -27.77
N PRO A 130 50.09 18.98 -26.84
CA PRO A 130 49.80 18.71 -25.44
C PRO A 130 49.11 19.91 -24.77
N GLY A 131 48.04 19.66 -24.01
CA GLY A 131 47.38 20.67 -23.18
C GLY A 131 46.02 21.17 -23.70
N PRO A 132 45.53 22.33 -23.23
CA PRO A 132 44.21 22.84 -23.55
C PRO A 132 44.16 23.45 -24.95
N ILE A 133 43.04 23.26 -25.69
CA ILE A 133 42.71 24.16 -26.80
C ILE A 133 42.43 25.55 -26.21
N PRO A 134 43.06 26.64 -26.70
CA PRO A 134 42.80 27.99 -26.21
C PRO A 134 41.35 28.44 -26.40
N ASP A 135 40.99 29.47 -25.65
CA ASP A 135 39.72 30.18 -25.83
C ASP A 135 39.72 30.96 -27.17
N TYR A 136 38.54 31.27 -27.72
CA TYR A 136 38.36 32.13 -28.91
C TYR A 136 39.04 31.69 -30.22
N VAL A 137 39.42 30.41 -30.34
CA VAL A 137 40.05 29.83 -31.55
C VAL A 137 39.15 29.96 -32.79
N ASN A 138 37.82 30.09 -32.68
CA ASN A 138 36.95 30.09 -33.87
C ASN A 138 36.98 31.38 -34.72
N THR A 139 37.67 32.44 -34.30
CA THR A 139 37.52 33.82 -34.84
C THR A 139 37.88 34.04 -36.32
N GLY A 140 38.19 32.99 -37.10
CA GLY A 140 38.20 33.03 -38.56
C GLY A 140 37.62 31.79 -39.27
N ILE A 141 37.12 30.77 -38.56
CA ILE A 141 36.69 29.49 -39.16
C ILE A 141 35.23 29.53 -39.67
N SER A 142 34.77 30.69 -40.10
CA SER A 142 33.43 30.98 -40.61
C SER A 142 33.22 30.53 -42.06
N ASN A 143 33.61 29.28 -42.36
CA ASN A 143 33.50 28.69 -43.70
C ASN A 143 32.05 28.46 -44.12
N THR A 144 31.76 28.49 -45.41
CA THR A 144 30.45 28.08 -45.96
C THR A 144 30.31 26.57 -46.16
N LYS A 145 31.35 25.79 -45.83
CA LYS A 145 31.45 24.34 -46.01
C LYS A 145 31.68 23.60 -44.69
N PRO A 146 31.40 22.28 -44.62
CA PRO A 146 31.78 21.44 -43.48
C PRO A 146 33.29 21.30 -43.30
N ILE A 147 33.74 21.05 -42.07
CA ILE A 147 35.17 20.94 -41.69
C ILE A 147 35.37 19.74 -40.77
N ASN A 148 36.45 18.98 -40.98
CA ASN A 148 36.87 17.90 -40.07
C ASN A 148 37.92 18.41 -39.05
N VAL A 149 37.54 18.48 -37.77
CA VAL A 149 38.41 18.91 -36.67
C VAL A 149 38.98 17.67 -35.96
N ILE A 150 40.29 17.47 -36.09
CA ILE A 150 41.02 16.35 -35.50
C ILE A 150 41.74 16.83 -34.24
N LEU A 151 41.44 16.22 -33.09
CA LEU A 151 42.09 16.49 -31.82
C LEU A 151 43.10 15.38 -31.49
N GLY A 152 44.34 15.77 -31.16
CA GLY A 152 45.39 14.84 -30.77
C GLY A 152 45.16 14.22 -29.39
N PRO A 153 45.76 13.05 -29.09
CA PRO A 153 45.50 12.28 -27.86
C PRO A 153 46.08 12.91 -26.57
N ASN A 154 46.67 14.11 -26.66
CA ASN A 154 47.24 14.86 -25.53
C ASN A 154 46.46 16.15 -25.24
N ILE A 155 45.30 16.37 -25.89
CA ILE A 155 44.45 17.55 -25.66
C ILE A 155 43.68 17.37 -24.35
N THR A 156 43.87 18.26 -23.37
CA THR A 156 43.36 18.08 -22.00
C THR A 156 42.00 18.72 -21.74
N SER A 157 41.64 19.73 -22.51
CA SER A 157 40.35 20.43 -22.43
C SER A 157 40.07 21.25 -23.69
N ILE A 158 38.80 21.61 -23.90
CA ILE A 158 38.36 22.55 -24.95
C ILE A 158 38.06 23.90 -24.29
N GLY A 159 38.69 24.98 -24.77
CA GLY A 159 38.54 26.34 -24.25
C GLY A 159 37.16 26.96 -24.45
N ALA A 160 36.93 28.09 -23.80
CA ALA A 160 35.72 28.89 -23.95
C ALA A 160 35.62 29.47 -25.37
N GLU A 161 34.44 29.38 -25.97
CA GLU A 161 34.16 29.84 -27.34
C GLU A 161 35.11 29.32 -28.45
N ALA A 162 35.85 28.24 -28.18
CA ALA A 162 36.88 27.69 -29.08
C ALA A 162 36.33 27.31 -30.47
N PHE A 163 35.05 26.96 -30.54
CA PHE A 163 34.30 26.60 -31.74
C PHE A 163 32.91 27.28 -31.77
N THR A 164 32.80 28.56 -31.35
CA THR A 164 31.53 29.34 -31.34
C THR A 164 31.13 29.89 -32.71
N ASN A 165 29.96 29.47 -33.23
CA ASN A 165 29.41 29.78 -34.55
C ASN A 165 30.24 29.26 -35.73
N CYS A 166 30.83 28.07 -35.60
CA CYS A 166 31.33 27.32 -36.75
C CYS A 166 30.19 26.97 -37.72
N SER A 167 30.57 26.68 -38.96
CA SER A 167 29.76 25.87 -39.85
C SER A 167 29.69 24.40 -39.38
N GLN A 168 29.35 23.46 -40.26
CA GLN A 168 29.19 22.06 -39.88
C GLN A 168 30.56 21.45 -39.57
N ILE A 169 30.91 21.35 -38.28
CA ILE A 169 32.12 20.65 -37.86
C ILE A 169 31.82 19.19 -37.55
N ASN A 170 32.67 18.31 -38.08
CA ASN A 170 32.80 16.94 -37.63
C ASN A 170 33.98 16.94 -36.63
N ILE A 171 33.74 16.51 -35.40
CA ILE A 171 34.76 16.50 -34.34
C ILE A 171 34.59 15.26 -33.46
N SER A 172 35.71 14.63 -33.12
CA SER A 172 35.78 13.57 -32.13
C SER A 172 36.59 14.06 -30.93
N ILE A 173 36.05 13.91 -29.72
CA ILE A 173 36.68 14.36 -28.49
C ILE A 173 37.44 13.17 -27.89
N PRO A 174 38.77 13.26 -27.66
CA PRO A 174 39.55 12.16 -27.10
C PRO A 174 39.43 12.08 -25.58
N ASN A 175 39.59 10.90 -25.00
CA ASN A 175 39.48 10.60 -23.57
C ASN A 175 40.59 11.25 -22.69
N SER A 176 41.47 12.05 -23.29
CA SER A 176 42.35 12.98 -22.58
C SER A 176 41.62 14.27 -22.15
N VAL A 177 40.48 14.59 -22.77
CA VAL A 177 39.68 15.78 -22.47
C VAL A 177 38.89 15.58 -21.19
N THR A 178 39.14 16.45 -20.21
CA THR A 178 38.46 16.42 -18.90
C THR A 178 37.37 17.48 -18.74
N LYS A 179 37.38 18.49 -19.63
CA LYS A 179 36.50 19.66 -19.58
C LYS A 179 36.18 20.19 -20.98
N ILE A 180 34.91 20.57 -21.19
CA ILE A 180 34.45 21.39 -22.32
C ILE A 180 34.01 22.74 -21.76
N GLY A 181 34.57 23.84 -22.29
CA GLY A 181 34.42 25.20 -21.75
C GLY A 181 33.11 25.91 -22.07
N ILE A 182 32.96 27.10 -21.48
CA ILE A 182 31.79 27.98 -21.64
C ILE A 182 31.59 28.31 -23.12
N ASN A 183 30.35 28.17 -23.60
CA ASN A 183 29.96 28.40 -24.99
C ASN A 183 30.81 27.64 -26.03
N ALA A 184 31.59 26.60 -25.67
CA ALA A 184 32.64 26.05 -26.53
C ALA A 184 32.23 25.71 -27.97
N PHE A 185 30.98 25.29 -28.18
CA PHE A 185 30.38 25.01 -29.49
C PHE A 185 29.11 25.83 -29.77
N GLN A 186 28.88 26.95 -29.08
CA GLN A 186 27.64 27.73 -29.19
C GLN A 186 27.34 28.11 -30.65
N GLY A 187 26.12 27.87 -31.13
CA GLY A 187 25.66 28.20 -32.49
C GLY A 187 26.17 27.28 -33.59
N SER A 188 27.07 26.34 -33.28
CA SER A 188 27.76 25.54 -34.29
C SER A 188 26.91 24.41 -34.86
N LYS A 189 27.14 24.10 -36.14
CA LYS A 189 26.28 23.16 -36.91
C LYS A 189 26.72 21.70 -36.75
N ILE A 190 27.05 21.30 -35.51
CA ILE A 190 27.32 19.91 -35.13
C ILE A 190 26.03 19.11 -35.30
N THR A 191 26.10 17.91 -35.88
CA THR A 191 24.94 17.01 -36.07
C THR A 191 24.76 16.04 -34.89
N SER A 192 25.87 15.54 -34.35
CA SER A 192 25.93 14.62 -33.22
C SER A 192 27.27 14.74 -32.49
N ILE A 193 27.31 14.44 -31.19
CA ILE A 193 28.56 14.45 -30.40
C ILE A 193 28.58 13.29 -29.40
N THR A 194 29.77 12.74 -29.15
CA THR A 194 30.03 11.79 -28.07
C THR A 194 30.89 12.48 -27.00
N ILE A 195 30.47 12.38 -25.75
CA ILE A 195 31.15 12.96 -24.58
C ILE A 195 31.97 11.85 -23.90
N PRO A 196 33.32 11.94 -23.88
CA PRO A 196 34.17 10.93 -23.26
C PRO A 196 33.95 10.78 -21.75
N ASN A 197 34.23 9.59 -21.23
CA ASN A 197 34.00 9.29 -19.81
C ASN A 197 34.87 10.11 -18.85
N SER A 198 36.00 10.62 -19.34
CA SER A 198 36.90 11.58 -18.69
C SER A 198 36.30 12.97 -18.44
N VAL A 199 35.21 13.35 -19.14
CA VAL A 199 34.62 14.69 -19.02
C VAL A 199 33.82 14.83 -17.72
N THR A 200 34.35 15.61 -16.79
CA THR A 200 33.76 15.79 -15.45
C THR A 200 32.70 16.89 -15.39
N LYS A 201 32.77 17.89 -16.28
CA LYS A 201 31.80 19.00 -16.38
C LYS A 201 31.55 19.42 -17.84
N LEU A 202 30.29 19.69 -18.14
CA LEU A 202 29.83 20.51 -19.25
C LEU A 202 29.56 21.93 -18.74
N ASP A 203 30.35 22.92 -19.17
CA ASP A 203 30.20 24.33 -18.76
C ASP A 203 28.98 25.03 -19.40
N ASP A 204 28.68 26.24 -18.92
CA ASP A 204 27.51 26.99 -19.35
C ASP A 204 27.52 27.28 -20.87
N GLY A 205 26.36 27.11 -21.51
CA GLY A 205 26.17 27.37 -22.94
C GLY A 205 26.94 26.44 -23.90
N CYS A 206 27.58 25.37 -23.41
CA CYS A 206 28.60 24.63 -24.17
C CYS A 206 28.20 24.10 -25.57
N PHE A 207 26.92 23.79 -25.81
CA PHE A 207 26.35 23.45 -27.12
C PHE A 207 25.13 24.33 -27.48
N ALA A 208 24.93 25.48 -26.82
CA ALA A 208 23.71 26.28 -26.96
C ALA A 208 23.49 26.73 -28.41
N SER A 209 22.26 26.65 -28.90
CA SER A 209 21.86 26.95 -30.28
C SER A 209 22.61 26.13 -31.36
N CYS A 210 23.13 24.94 -31.04
CA CYS A 210 23.63 24.00 -32.06
C CYS A 210 22.49 23.50 -32.95
N SER A 211 22.15 24.28 -33.99
CA SER A 211 20.94 24.16 -34.81
C SER A 211 20.76 22.86 -35.60
N LEU A 212 21.73 21.94 -35.59
CA LEU A 212 21.64 20.59 -36.18
C LEU A 212 21.87 19.45 -35.17
N LEU A 213 22.12 19.76 -33.88
CA LEU A 213 22.52 18.76 -32.89
C LEU A 213 21.32 17.91 -32.45
N THR A 214 21.18 16.74 -33.07
CA THR A 214 20.04 15.82 -32.88
C THR A 214 20.31 14.70 -31.88
N SER A 215 21.58 14.38 -31.64
CA SER A 215 22.02 13.31 -30.74
C SER A 215 23.25 13.70 -29.92
N VAL A 216 23.20 13.43 -28.62
CA VAL A 216 24.32 13.53 -27.68
C VAL A 216 24.43 12.18 -26.99
N THR A 217 25.60 11.56 -27.05
CA THR A 217 25.88 10.29 -26.36
C THR A 217 27.00 10.49 -25.35
N PHE A 218 27.03 9.64 -24.33
CA PHE A 218 28.06 9.61 -23.29
C PHE A 218 28.70 8.22 -23.30
N GLU A 219 30.01 8.15 -23.15
CA GLU A 219 30.70 6.87 -23.00
C GLU A 219 30.30 6.12 -21.72
N ASN A 220 30.52 4.81 -21.71
CA ASN A 220 30.39 3.97 -20.53
C ASN A 220 31.25 4.51 -19.37
N ASP A 221 30.73 4.38 -18.14
CA ASP A 221 31.38 4.81 -16.90
C ASP A 221 31.73 6.32 -16.84
N SER A 222 30.93 7.13 -17.53
CA SER A 222 30.98 8.61 -17.50
C SER A 222 31.16 9.17 -16.08
N THR A 223 32.11 10.09 -15.92
CA THR A 223 32.37 10.79 -14.65
C THR A 223 31.59 12.10 -14.47
N LEU A 224 30.91 12.57 -15.53
CA LEU A 224 30.20 13.85 -15.61
C LEU A 224 29.30 14.15 -14.40
N LYS A 225 29.47 15.31 -13.77
CA LYS A 225 28.71 15.73 -12.57
C LYS A 225 27.62 16.77 -12.83
N THR A 226 27.85 17.68 -13.77
CA THR A 226 27.02 18.86 -13.97
C THR A 226 26.83 19.13 -15.45
N ILE A 227 25.58 19.43 -15.83
CA ILE A 227 25.24 20.03 -17.12
C ILE A 227 24.92 21.51 -16.87
N GLY A 228 25.83 22.38 -17.31
CA GLY A 228 25.81 23.81 -17.03
C GLY A 228 24.65 24.58 -17.65
N VAL A 229 24.51 25.82 -17.19
CA VAL A 229 23.41 26.74 -17.52
C VAL A 229 23.30 26.90 -19.04
N ASN A 230 22.10 26.76 -19.59
CA ASN A 230 21.83 26.84 -21.04
C ASN A 230 22.59 25.87 -21.96
N CYS A 231 23.38 24.87 -21.50
CA CYS A 231 24.32 24.19 -22.42
C CYS A 231 23.68 23.51 -23.66
N PHE A 232 22.46 22.99 -23.61
CA PHE A 232 21.74 22.47 -24.80
C PHE A 232 20.55 23.35 -25.22
N ASN A 233 20.46 24.60 -24.76
CA ASN A 233 19.37 25.52 -25.12
C ASN A 233 19.19 25.58 -26.66
N THR A 234 17.95 25.57 -27.15
CA THR A 234 17.57 25.57 -28.59
C THR A 234 18.16 24.44 -29.47
N CYS A 235 18.70 23.36 -28.89
CA CYS A 235 19.18 22.22 -29.67
C CYS A 235 18.03 21.33 -30.19
N PRO A 236 18.06 20.84 -31.44
CA PRO A 236 17.04 19.95 -32.00
C PRO A 236 17.20 18.48 -31.57
N LEU A 237 17.65 18.24 -30.33
CA LEU A 237 17.84 16.90 -29.75
C LEU A 237 16.55 16.09 -29.86
N VAL A 238 16.64 14.84 -30.32
CA VAL A 238 15.46 13.95 -30.43
C VAL A 238 15.27 13.13 -29.14
N SER A 239 16.37 12.67 -28.56
CA SER A 239 16.43 12.02 -27.25
C SER A 239 17.79 12.20 -26.59
N ILE A 240 17.86 12.09 -25.25
CA ILE A 240 19.12 12.08 -24.50
C ILE A 240 19.02 11.21 -23.24
N VAL A 241 20.11 10.55 -22.89
CA VAL A 241 20.26 9.74 -21.66
C VAL A 241 21.26 10.44 -20.76
N ILE A 242 20.80 10.96 -19.62
CA ILE A 242 21.67 11.64 -18.65
C ILE A 242 22.38 10.57 -17.79
N PRO A 243 23.72 10.51 -17.75
CA PRO A 243 24.43 9.52 -16.95
C PRO A 243 24.12 9.61 -15.46
N ASN A 244 24.02 8.47 -14.77
CA ASN A 244 23.79 8.43 -13.31
C ASN A 244 24.91 9.09 -12.48
N SER A 245 26.04 9.47 -13.09
CA SER A 245 27.11 10.25 -12.46
C SER A 245 26.71 11.70 -12.18
N VAL A 246 25.72 12.23 -12.92
CA VAL A 246 25.26 13.62 -12.88
C VAL A 246 24.40 13.84 -11.65
N THR A 247 24.69 14.90 -10.89
CA THR A 247 23.90 15.34 -9.72
C THR A 247 23.10 16.61 -10.01
N ASN A 248 23.51 17.38 -11.01
CA ASN A 248 22.97 18.71 -11.30
C ASN A 248 22.64 18.87 -12.81
N ILE A 249 21.44 19.38 -13.10
CA ILE A 249 21.07 19.95 -14.40
C ILE A 249 20.67 21.40 -14.12
N ASP A 250 21.53 22.33 -14.52
CA ASP A 250 21.43 23.73 -14.14
C ASP A 250 20.38 24.49 -14.98
N ALA A 251 20.18 25.77 -14.68
CA ALA A 251 19.11 26.58 -15.26
C ALA A 251 19.10 26.57 -16.80
N GLN A 252 17.90 26.45 -17.39
CA GLN A 252 17.65 26.47 -18.83
C GLN A 252 18.44 25.43 -19.67
N ALA A 253 19.07 24.42 -19.07
CA ALA A 253 20.00 23.51 -19.75
C ALA A 253 19.46 22.86 -21.03
N PHE A 254 18.16 22.54 -21.10
CA PHE A 254 17.45 22.00 -22.27
C PHE A 254 16.28 22.89 -22.72
N GLN A 255 16.31 24.19 -22.39
CA GLN A 255 15.25 25.12 -22.75
C GLN A 255 15.11 25.22 -24.29
N TYR A 256 13.87 25.24 -24.78
CA TYR A 256 13.51 25.24 -26.19
C TYR A 256 14.12 24.09 -27.03
N CYS A 257 14.46 22.95 -26.42
CA CYS A 257 14.72 21.70 -27.12
C CYS A 257 13.41 21.13 -27.71
N GLY A 258 12.85 21.81 -28.72
CA GLY A 258 11.49 21.55 -29.23
C GLY A 258 11.26 20.13 -29.75
N ASN A 259 12.31 19.48 -30.25
CA ASN A 259 12.27 18.11 -30.79
C ASN A 259 12.47 17.02 -29.71
N LEU A 260 12.80 17.38 -28.47
CA LEU A 260 13.19 16.41 -27.44
C LEU A 260 11.98 15.59 -27.01
N SER A 261 11.87 14.37 -27.56
CA SER A 261 10.72 13.50 -27.38
C SER A 261 10.80 12.61 -26.15
N SER A 262 12.03 12.31 -25.71
CA SER A 262 12.32 11.41 -24.59
C SER A 262 13.62 11.82 -23.88
N ILE A 263 13.62 11.80 -22.55
CA ILE A 263 14.83 11.98 -21.74
C ILE A 263 14.83 10.99 -20.57
N THR A 264 15.99 10.40 -20.30
CA THR A 264 16.26 9.66 -19.06
C THR A 264 17.05 10.54 -18.10
N LEU A 265 16.52 10.80 -16.91
CA LEU A 265 17.19 11.58 -15.87
C LEU A 265 18.10 10.70 -14.99
N SER A 266 19.15 11.29 -14.42
CA SER A 266 20.03 10.63 -13.45
C SER A 266 19.29 10.30 -12.16
N ASN A 267 19.50 9.09 -11.62
CA ASN A 267 18.95 8.66 -10.32
C ASN A 267 19.63 9.32 -9.11
N ASN A 268 20.63 10.20 -9.34
CA ASN A 268 21.34 10.98 -8.32
C ASN A 268 21.12 12.50 -8.48
N LEU A 269 20.20 12.93 -9.35
CA LEU A 269 19.87 14.33 -9.62
C LEU A 269 19.19 14.96 -8.39
N THR A 270 19.74 16.04 -7.81
CA THR A 270 19.24 16.63 -6.54
C THR A 270 18.12 17.66 -6.72
N SER A 271 18.04 18.29 -7.89
CA SER A 271 17.09 19.35 -8.21
C SER A 271 16.87 19.43 -9.73
N ILE A 272 15.77 20.03 -10.15
CA ILE A 272 15.56 20.42 -11.55
C ILE A 272 15.39 21.93 -11.61
N SER A 273 16.43 22.61 -12.05
CA SER A 273 16.55 24.06 -11.87
C SER A 273 15.75 24.91 -12.85
N TYR A 274 15.73 26.23 -12.59
CA TYR A 274 14.95 27.25 -13.29
C TYR A 274 14.85 26.99 -14.80
N ALA A 275 13.62 26.80 -15.29
CA ALA A 275 13.30 26.61 -16.71
C ALA A 275 14.10 25.51 -17.45
N ALA A 276 14.70 24.54 -16.75
CA ALA A 276 15.63 23.55 -17.33
C ALA A 276 15.10 22.81 -18.57
N PHE A 277 13.80 22.52 -18.64
CA PHE A 277 13.12 21.85 -19.75
C PHE A 277 11.97 22.69 -20.33
N ALA A 278 11.95 24.01 -20.09
CA ALA A 278 10.88 24.88 -20.60
C ALA A 278 10.89 24.90 -22.14
N GLY A 279 9.72 24.79 -22.78
CA GLY A 279 9.59 24.77 -24.25
C GLY A 279 10.01 23.46 -24.91
N THR A 280 10.12 22.35 -24.18
CA THR A 280 10.35 20.99 -24.73
C THR A 280 9.09 20.43 -25.38
N ALA A 281 8.66 21.05 -26.48
CA ALA A 281 7.34 20.87 -27.08
C ALA A 281 7.00 19.43 -27.54
N SER A 282 7.99 18.58 -27.82
CA SER A 282 7.79 17.18 -28.20
C SER A 282 7.86 16.17 -27.03
N LEU A 283 8.25 16.60 -25.82
CA LEU A 283 8.55 15.69 -24.71
C LEU A 283 7.28 15.03 -24.19
N ILE A 284 7.06 13.75 -24.47
CA ILE A 284 5.74 13.13 -24.23
C ILE A 284 5.54 12.75 -22.76
N ASN A 285 6.55 12.15 -22.13
CA ASN A 285 6.48 11.64 -20.76
C ASN A 285 7.79 11.95 -20.03
N ILE A 286 7.71 12.16 -18.71
CA ILE A 286 8.92 12.20 -17.86
C ILE A 286 8.68 11.57 -16.49
N ILE A 287 9.73 10.94 -15.96
CA ILE A 287 9.81 10.44 -14.58
C ILE A 287 10.82 11.33 -13.85
N ILE A 288 10.36 12.05 -12.83
CA ILE A 288 11.22 12.82 -11.93
C ILE A 288 11.74 11.85 -10.85
N PRO A 289 13.07 11.61 -10.76
CA PRO A 289 13.64 10.63 -9.83
C PRO A 289 13.57 11.11 -8.38
N GLY A 290 13.44 10.18 -7.44
CA GLY A 290 13.26 10.46 -6.01
C GLY A 290 14.47 11.10 -5.30
N SER A 291 15.60 11.25 -5.99
CA SER A 291 16.74 12.06 -5.53
C SER A 291 16.47 13.56 -5.62
N VAL A 292 15.51 13.98 -6.45
CA VAL A 292 15.12 15.38 -6.64
C VAL A 292 14.36 15.86 -5.42
N ILE A 293 14.78 16.95 -4.79
CA ILE A 293 14.09 17.54 -3.63
C ILE A 293 13.07 18.61 -4.07
N SER A 294 13.41 19.40 -5.09
CA SER A 294 12.56 20.44 -5.68
C SER A 294 12.54 20.40 -7.21
N ILE A 295 11.38 20.75 -7.77
CA ILE A 295 11.21 21.12 -9.17
C ILE A 295 11.06 22.65 -9.19
N ASP A 296 12.03 23.37 -9.73
CA ASP A 296 12.15 24.83 -9.55
C ASP A 296 11.27 25.65 -10.53
N GLU A 297 11.37 26.99 -10.49
CA GLU A 297 10.46 27.87 -11.24
C GLU A 297 10.52 27.63 -12.76
N TYR A 298 9.35 27.52 -13.41
CA TYR A 298 9.18 27.23 -14.85
C TYR A 298 9.83 25.93 -15.36
N ALA A 299 10.31 25.02 -14.52
CA ALA A 299 11.13 23.86 -14.91
C ALA A 299 10.70 23.11 -16.18
N PHE A 300 9.39 22.92 -16.39
CA PHE A 300 8.77 22.25 -17.53
C PHE A 300 7.76 23.14 -18.30
N ALA A 301 7.78 24.45 -18.10
CA ALA A 301 6.78 25.35 -18.67
C ALA A 301 6.72 25.29 -20.21
N SER A 302 5.52 25.25 -20.79
CA SER A 302 5.28 25.05 -22.23
C SER A 302 5.94 23.79 -22.82
N SER A 303 6.11 22.73 -22.02
CA SER A 303 6.54 21.41 -22.52
C SER A 303 5.38 20.62 -23.14
N GLY A 304 5.72 19.63 -23.96
CA GLY A 304 4.77 18.70 -24.59
C GLY A 304 4.22 17.61 -23.65
N ILE A 305 4.57 17.65 -22.36
CA ILE A 305 4.37 16.51 -21.44
C ILE A 305 2.90 16.18 -21.33
N LYS A 306 2.54 14.96 -21.74
CA LYS A 306 1.22 14.35 -21.59
C LYS A 306 1.05 13.70 -20.22
N THR A 307 2.12 13.13 -19.67
CA THR A 307 2.10 12.50 -18.34
C THR A 307 3.41 12.72 -17.60
N VAL A 308 3.32 13.26 -16.38
CA VAL A 308 4.45 13.39 -15.47
C VAL A 308 4.28 12.44 -14.28
N ARG A 309 5.35 11.69 -13.99
CA ARG A 309 5.51 10.94 -12.75
C ARG A 309 6.49 11.66 -11.85
N ILE A 310 6.11 11.89 -10.61
CA ILE A 310 6.99 12.48 -9.59
C ILE A 310 7.19 11.43 -8.48
N ASN A 311 8.42 10.93 -8.33
CA ASN A 311 8.73 9.85 -7.38
C ASN A 311 8.95 10.35 -5.94
N GLU A 312 8.87 9.43 -4.98
CA GLU A 312 9.09 9.68 -3.55
C GLU A 312 10.46 10.30 -3.26
N GLY A 313 10.46 11.42 -2.55
CA GLY A 313 11.62 12.25 -2.22
C GLY A 313 11.43 13.73 -2.62
N VAL A 314 10.65 14.00 -3.67
CA VAL A 314 10.30 15.37 -4.07
C VAL A 314 9.36 15.99 -3.04
N THR A 315 9.74 17.14 -2.50
CA THR A 315 9.01 17.84 -1.42
C THR A 315 8.26 19.08 -1.91
N SER A 316 8.64 19.68 -3.04
CA SER A 316 7.99 20.88 -3.59
C SER A 316 7.90 20.88 -5.11
N ILE A 317 6.77 21.37 -5.62
CA ILE A 317 6.58 21.74 -7.03
C ILE A 317 6.56 23.26 -7.10
N GLY A 318 7.53 23.82 -7.82
CA GLY A 318 7.80 25.25 -7.88
C GLY A 318 6.79 26.07 -8.66
N LYS A 319 6.88 27.39 -8.45
CA LYS A 319 6.03 28.38 -9.12
C LYS A 319 6.11 28.23 -10.65
N ASN A 320 4.98 28.30 -11.33
CA ASN A 320 4.86 28.08 -12.79
C ASN A 320 5.50 26.76 -13.33
N ALA A 321 5.85 25.76 -12.51
CA ALA A 321 6.72 24.64 -12.93
C ALA A 321 6.22 23.88 -14.18
N PHE A 322 4.91 23.71 -14.33
CA PHE A 322 4.22 23.12 -15.48
C PHE A 322 3.27 24.11 -16.18
N TYR A 323 3.51 25.42 -16.04
CA TYR A 323 2.71 26.47 -16.71
C TYR A 323 2.62 26.21 -18.22
N LEU A 324 1.43 26.35 -18.82
CA LEU A 324 1.16 26.09 -20.25
C LEU A 324 1.55 24.68 -20.75
N CYS A 325 1.62 23.66 -19.89
CA CYS A 325 1.72 22.27 -20.35
C CYS A 325 0.38 21.79 -20.93
N GLN A 326 0.00 22.32 -22.10
CA GLN A 326 -1.33 22.12 -22.68
C GLN A 326 -1.59 20.67 -23.11
N SER A 327 -0.56 19.86 -23.34
CA SER A 327 -0.67 18.41 -23.58
C SER A 327 -0.95 17.58 -22.33
N LEU A 328 -0.72 18.13 -21.13
CA LEU A 328 -0.70 17.38 -19.88
C LEU A 328 -2.09 16.84 -19.53
N THR A 329 -2.26 15.52 -19.52
CA THR A 329 -3.53 14.86 -19.16
C THR A 329 -3.53 14.28 -17.76
N THR A 330 -2.37 13.90 -17.23
CA THR A 330 -2.26 13.19 -15.94
C THR A 330 -0.97 13.51 -15.20
N VAL A 331 -1.10 13.72 -13.89
CA VAL A 331 -0.01 14.01 -12.95
C VAL A 331 -0.06 12.98 -11.82
N TYR A 332 1.05 12.28 -11.56
CA TYR A 332 1.21 11.42 -10.38
C TYR A 332 2.09 12.10 -9.34
N LEU A 333 1.59 12.27 -8.12
CA LEU A 333 2.25 12.97 -7.03
C LEU A 333 2.76 12.00 -5.93
N PRO A 334 3.92 12.26 -5.29
CA PRO A 334 4.48 11.39 -4.25
C PRO A 334 3.98 11.74 -2.85
N SER A 335 4.10 10.79 -1.92
CA SER A 335 3.76 10.98 -0.50
C SER A 335 4.59 12.08 0.15
N SER A 336 5.85 12.24 -0.27
CA SER A 336 6.78 13.26 0.21
C SER A 336 6.43 14.71 -0.14
N LEU A 337 5.50 14.95 -1.07
CA LEU A 337 5.18 16.30 -1.54
C LEU A 337 4.46 17.11 -0.45
N GLU A 338 5.01 18.27 -0.09
CA GLU A 338 4.47 19.14 0.95
C GLU A 338 3.76 20.40 0.42
N ILE A 339 4.17 20.90 -0.75
CA ILE A 339 3.66 22.16 -1.33
C ILE A 339 3.60 22.13 -2.87
N ILE A 340 2.51 22.68 -3.41
CA ILE A 340 2.38 23.03 -4.83
C ILE A 340 2.25 24.56 -4.94
N GLN A 341 3.28 25.19 -5.51
CA GLN A 341 3.44 26.64 -5.50
C GLN A 341 2.60 27.39 -6.56
N ASN A 342 2.64 28.72 -6.46
CA ASN A 342 1.89 29.66 -7.29
C ASN A 342 1.89 29.27 -8.78
N ARG A 343 0.70 29.12 -9.36
CA ARG A 343 0.51 28.83 -10.80
C ARG A 343 1.21 27.56 -11.33
N ALA A 344 1.60 26.62 -10.46
CA ALA A 344 2.36 25.42 -10.85
C ALA A 344 1.81 24.70 -12.11
N PHE A 345 0.49 24.53 -12.22
CA PHE A 345 -0.20 23.90 -13.37
C PHE A 345 -1.13 24.88 -14.11
N LEU A 346 -0.89 26.20 -14.03
CA LEU A 346 -1.72 27.21 -14.71
C LEU A 346 -1.78 26.94 -16.22
N ASN A 347 -3.01 26.92 -16.78
CA ASN A 347 -3.30 26.66 -18.20
C ASN A 347 -2.82 25.28 -18.70
N CYS A 348 -2.80 24.26 -17.83
CA CYS A 348 -2.74 22.87 -18.25
C CYS A 348 -4.12 22.43 -18.80
N GLY A 349 -4.51 22.95 -19.97
CA GLY A 349 -5.90 22.87 -20.48
C GLY A 349 -6.48 21.44 -20.60
N ASN A 350 -5.64 20.44 -20.88
CA ASN A 350 -6.04 19.03 -20.97
C ASN A 350 -5.90 18.24 -19.65
N LEU A 351 -5.50 18.87 -18.55
CA LEU A 351 -5.25 18.18 -17.28
C LEU A 351 -6.57 17.66 -16.70
N LYS A 352 -6.74 16.34 -16.75
CA LYS A 352 -7.95 15.65 -16.30
C LYS A 352 -7.76 14.96 -14.95
N ASN A 353 -6.59 14.35 -14.73
CA ASN A 353 -6.32 13.52 -13.56
C ASN A 353 -5.14 14.08 -12.76
N VAL A 354 -5.36 14.47 -11.51
CA VAL A 354 -4.29 14.72 -10.52
C VAL A 354 -4.37 13.61 -9.48
N ILE A 355 -3.40 12.71 -9.51
CA ILE A 355 -3.41 11.46 -8.76
C ILE A 355 -2.56 11.64 -7.50
N PHE A 356 -3.25 11.67 -6.35
CA PHE A 356 -2.64 11.78 -5.04
C PHE A 356 -2.27 10.39 -4.47
N PRO A 357 -1.18 10.31 -3.68
CA PRO A 357 -0.84 9.13 -2.90
C PRO A 357 -1.76 9.04 -1.68
N PHE A 358 -1.88 7.86 -1.05
CA PHE A 358 -2.78 7.72 0.10
C PHE A 358 -2.43 8.63 1.27
N ARG A 359 -1.17 8.60 1.72
CA ARG A 359 -0.68 9.56 2.73
C ARG A 359 0.07 10.65 2.00
N SER A 360 -0.65 11.57 1.39
CA SER A 360 -0.05 12.83 0.99
C SER A 360 0.42 13.58 2.25
N ASN A 361 1.63 14.15 2.22
CA ASN A 361 2.09 15.12 3.22
C ASN A 361 1.85 16.56 2.76
N LEU A 362 1.03 16.75 1.72
CA LEU A 362 0.73 18.03 1.09
C LEU A 362 -0.05 18.93 2.04
N LYS A 363 0.62 19.96 2.56
CA LYS A 363 0.09 20.94 3.51
C LYS A 363 -0.53 22.13 2.79
N GLN A 364 0.01 22.51 1.62
CA GLN A 364 -0.24 23.81 1.00
C GLN A 364 -0.46 23.77 -0.52
N PHE A 365 -1.55 24.42 -0.95
CA PHE A 365 -1.73 24.94 -2.30
C PHE A 365 -1.57 26.47 -2.27
N ASP A 366 -0.75 27.01 -3.16
CA ASP A 366 -0.63 28.46 -3.40
C ASP A 366 -1.66 28.95 -4.44
N ASP A 367 -1.72 30.29 -4.62
CA ASP A 367 -2.62 30.95 -5.54
C ASP A 367 -2.54 30.40 -6.99
N PHE A 368 -3.70 30.23 -7.62
CA PHE A 368 -3.85 29.80 -9.02
C PHE A 368 -3.13 28.50 -9.41
N CYS A 369 -2.74 27.63 -8.47
CA CYS A 369 -1.85 26.49 -8.73
C CYS A 369 -2.39 25.43 -9.73
N PHE A 370 -3.71 25.35 -9.94
CA PHE A 370 -4.40 24.54 -10.96
C PHE A 370 -5.41 25.38 -11.79
N ALA A 371 -5.16 26.67 -11.96
CA ALA A 371 -6.06 27.55 -12.69
C ALA A 371 -6.05 27.22 -14.20
N GLU A 372 -7.17 27.48 -14.88
CA GLU A 372 -7.35 27.26 -16.32
C GLU A 372 -7.10 25.80 -16.76
N CYS A 373 -7.26 24.84 -15.85
CA CYS A 373 -7.28 23.40 -16.15
C CYS A 373 -8.66 23.02 -16.67
N TYR A 374 -8.94 23.34 -17.94
CA TYR A 374 -10.28 23.26 -18.53
C TYR A 374 -10.87 21.84 -18.62
N SER A 375 -10.03 20.80 -18.53
CA SER A 375 -10.44 19.39 -18.55
C SER A 375 -10.50 18.74 -17.16
N LEU A 376 -10.21 19.50 -16.10
CA LEU A 376 -10.17 19.01 -14.73
C LEU A 376 -11.59 18.90 -14.17
N ASP A 377 -12.20 17.74 -14.36
CA ASP A 377 -13.61 17.47 -14.03
C ASP A 377 -13.81 17.00 -12.58
N THR A 378 -12.99 16.06 -12.11
CA THR A 378 -13.03 15.52 -10.75
C THR A 378 -11.72 15.83 -10.04
N PHE A 379 -11.79 16.37 -8.83
CA PHE A 379 -10.60 16.66 -8.01
C PHE A 379 -10.75 16.14 -6.58
N VAL A 380 -9.67 15.61 -6.02
CA VAL A 380 -9.61 15.11 -4.63
C VAL A 380 -8.78 16.07 -3.78
N ILE A 381 -9.36 16.56 -2.68
CA ILE A 381 -8.65 17.35 -1.67
C ILE A 381 -8.09 16.40 -0.61
N PRO A 382 -6.76 16.20 -0.52
CA PRO A 382 -6.16 15.24 0.39
C PRO A 382 -6.30 15.67 1.85
N SER A 383 -6.41 14.69 2.75
CA SER A 383 -6.64 14.88 4.20
C SER A 383 -5.56 15.70 4.93
N SER A 384 -4.39 15.87 4.32
CA SER A 384 -3.25 16.63 4.83
C SER A 384 -3.34 18.14 4.57
N LEU A 385 -4.21 18.58 3.66
CA LEU A 385 -4.21 19.96 3.17
C LEU A 385 -4.77 20.92 4.24
N GLN A 386 -3.95 21.90 4.61
CA GLN A 386 -4.19 22.88 5.68
C GLN A 386 -4.32 24.32 5.15
N ILE A 387 -3.55 24.64 4.11
CA ILE A 387 -3.44 25.97 3.50
C ILE A 387 -3.92 25.91 2.05
N ILE A 388 -4.84 26.80 1.71
CA ILE A 388 -5.38 27.01 0.36
C ILE A 388 -5.27 28.51 0.04
N GLY A 389 -4.38 28.84 -0.89
CA GLY A 389 -4.19 30.19 -1.43
C GLY A 389 -5.35 30.67 -2.31
N TYR A 390 -5.15 31.80 -2.97
CA TYR A 390 -6.19 32.48 -3.72
C TYR A 390 -6.48 31.83 -5.09
N MET A 391 -7.72 31.38 -5.27
CA MET A 391 -8.27 30.82 -6.50
C MET A 391 -7.43 29.72 -7.19
N PRO A 392 -6.94 28.68 -6.49
CA PRO A 392 -6.18 27.58 -7.10
C PRO A 392 -6.87 26.93 -8.29
N PHE A 393 -8.21 26.92 -8.36
CA PHE A 393 -8.99 26.32 -9.46
C PHE A 393 -9.73 27.35 -10.33
N PHE A 394 -9.24 28.59 -10.40
CA PHE A 394 -9.85 29.64 -11.23
C PHE A 394 -10.09 29.16 -12.67
N ASN A 395 -11.33 29.31 -13.15
CA ASN A 395 -11.75 28.93 -14.51
C ASN A 395 -11.52 27.44 -14.89
N SER A 396 -11.27 26.56 -13.92
CA SER A 396 -11.23 25.11 -14.10
C SER A 396 -12.65 24.53 -14.01
N ARG A 397 -12.91 23.44 -14.75
CA ARG A 397 -14.28 22.93 -14.96
C ARG A 397 -14.66 21.78 -14.02
N ILE A 398 -14.25 21.87 -12.76
CA ILE A 398 -14.48 20.82 -11.76
C ILE A 398 -15.99 20.67 -11.54
N THR A 399 -16.58 19.55 -11.98
CA THR A 399 -17.99 19.22 -11.75
C THR A 399 -18.21 18.41 -10.48
N ASN A 400 -17.17 17.71 -10.02
CA ASN A 400 -17.13 16.87 -8.81
C ASN A 400 -15.93 17.21 -7.93
N LEU A 401 -16.18 17.71 -6.72
CA LEU A 401 -15.14 17.89 -5.71
C LEU A 401 -15.28 16.85 -4.59
N ILE A 402 -14.24 16.04 -4.41
CA ILE A 402 -14.15 15.05 -3.34
C ILE A 402 -13.26 15.62 -2.23
N ILE A 403 -13.79 15.75 -1.02
CA ILE A 403 -13.09 16.34 0.12
C ILE A 403 -12.82 15.28 1.18
N ASN A 404 -11.54 15.02 1.46
CA ASN A 404 -11.08 14.06 2.47
C ASN A 404 -10.43 14.77 3.68
N SER A 405 -10.48 16.12 3.75
CA SER A 405 -9.92 16.94 4.83
C SER A 405 -10.99 17.75 5.56
N VAL A 406 -10.91 17.78 6.88
CA VAL A 406 -11.71 18.69 7.73
C VAL A 406 -11.07 20.10 7.79
N PHE A 407 -9.74 20.18 7.64
CA PHE A 407 -8.95 21.39 7.89
C PHE A 407 -9.06 22.49 6.80
N CYS A 408 -9.75 22.20 5.71
CA CYS A 408 -9.95 23.11 4.58
C CYS A 408 -11.40 23.54 4.36
N LEU A 409 -12.34 23.06 5.18
CA LEU A 409 -13.77 23.29 5.02
C LEU A 409 -14.14 24.77 5.20
N ASP A 410 -13.44 25.46 6.11
CA ASP A 410 -13.51 26.92 6.31
C ASP A 410 -12.96 27.74 5.13
N LYS A 411 -12.21 27.11 4.22
CA LYS A 411 -11.45 27.76 3.13
C LYS A 411 -11.98 27.41 1.73
N LEU A 412 -13.12 26.72 1.60
CA LEU A 412 -13.66 26.36 0.27
C LEU A 412 -13.91 27.58 -0.62
N TRP A 413 -14.24 28.74 -0.03
CA TRP A 413 -14.42 30.01 -0.74
C TRP A 413 -13.12 30.53 -1.42
N ASN A 414 -11.94 30.21 -0.87
CA ASN A 414 -10.66 30.55 -1.50
C ASN A 414 -10.43 29.80 -2.82
N MET A 415 -11.07 28.64 -3.04
CA MET A 415 -10.70 27.72 -4.11
C MET A 415 -10.88 28.27 -5.53
N GLY A 416 -11.61 29.37 -5.72
CA GLY A 416 -11.84 29.97 -7.04
C GLY A 416 -12.81 29.20 -7.93
N ILE A 417 -13.50 28.22 -7.35
CA ILE A 417 -14.52 27.40 -8.00
C ILE A 417 -15.68 28.29 -8.42
N SER A 418 -15.93 28.37 -9.74
CA SER A 418 -16.99 29.20 -10.30
C SER A 418 -18.38 28.65 -9.95
N LYS A 419 -19.32 29.56 -9.66
CA LYS A 419 -20.76 29.27 -9.45
C LYS A 419 -21.43 28.61 -10.68
N SER A 420 -20.74 28.44 -11.80
CA SER A 420 -21.26 27.87 -13.04
C SER A 420 -20.86 26.42 -13.33
N PHE A 421 -19.87 25.84 -12.62
CA PHE A 421 -19.24 24.57 -13.05
C PHE A 421 -19.42 23.39 -12.09
N THR A 422 -19.20 23.56 -10.79
CA THR A 422 -19.36 22.45 -9.84
C THR A 422 -20.83 22.12 -9.64
N LYS A 423 -21.14 20.82 -9.61
CA LYS A 423 -22.51 20.28 -9.49
C LYS A 423 -22.63 19.31 -8.33
N THR A 424 -21.57 18.55 -8.10
CA THR A 424 -21.51 17.46 -7.12
C THR A 424 -20.38 17.71 -6.12
N PHE A 425 -20.64 17.43 -4.84
CA PHE A 425 -19.65 17.42 -3.78
C PHE A 425 -19.74 16.09 -3.04
N THR A 426 -18.59 15.47 -2.78
CA THR A 426 -18.47 14.25 -1.99
C THR A 426 -17.66 14.54 -0.72
N LEU A 427 -18.23 14.28 0.45
CA LEU A 427 -17.55 14.49 1.74
C LEU A 427 -17.13 13.13 2.33
N ASP A 428 -15.86 12.76 2.16
CA ASP A 428 -15.29 11.45 2.54
C ASP A 428 -14.23 11.58 3.65
N PHE A 429 -14.60 12.23 4.76
CA PHE A 429 -13.76 12.42 5.94
C PHE A 429 -14.46 11.93 7.22
N PHE A 430 -13.67 11.65 8.26
CA PHE A 430 -14.21 11.34 9.59
C PHE A 430 -14.56 12.63 10.36
N GLY A 431 -15.73 12.65 11.00
CA GLY A 431 -16.13 13.70 11.94
C GLY A 431 -17.35 14.52 11.51
N THR A 432 -17.19 15.85 11.50
CA THR A 432 -18.28 16.83 11.52
C THR A 432 -18.33 17.70 10.26
N VAL A 433 -19.52 17.92 9.70
CA VAL A 433 -19.77 18.97 8.69
C VAL A 433 -20.01 20.30 9.41
N PRO A 434 -19.14 21.33 9.25
CA PRO A 434 -19.21 22.57 10.00
C PRO A 434 -20.28 23.55 9.49
N THR A 435 -20.58 24.54 10.32
CA THR A 435 -21.58 25.58 10.07
C THR A 435 -21.32 26.39 8.80
N GLY A 436 -22.37 26.56 8.00
CA GLY A 436 -22.37 27.45 6.83
C GLY A 436 -21.48 27.03 5.65
N LEU A 437 -20.97 25.79 5.65
CA LEU A 437 -19.94 25.27 4.72
C LEU A 437 -20.15 25.63 3.23
N PHE A 438 -21.38 25.53 2.75
CA PHE A 438 -21.69 25.70 1.32
C PHE A 438 -22.18 27.10 0.94
N GLY A 439 -22.08 28.08 1.83
CA GLY A 439 -22.51 29.46 1.58
C GLY A 439 -21.94 30.03 0.28
N ASN A 440 -22.84 30.48 -0.61
CA ASN A 440 -22.54 31.01 -1.96
C ASN A 440 -22.05 30.01 -3.03
N ILE A 441 -21.96 28.71 -2.76
CA ILE A 441 -21.53 27.70 -3.76
C ILE A 441 -22.76 27.07 -4.44
N ASN A 442 -22.76 27.00 -5.77
CA ASN A 442 -23.86 26.43 -6.56
C ASN A 442 -23.82 24.89 -6.59
N VAL A 443 -24.09 24.23 -5.46
CA VAL A 443 -24.08 22.76 -5.38
C VAL A 443 -25.48 22.20 -5.67
N THR A 444 -25.59 21.27 -6.62
CA THR A 444 -26.85 20.62 -7.01
C THR A 444 -27.02 19.20 -6.46
N LYS A 445 -25.95 18.61 -5.90
CA LYS A 445 -25.96 17.32 -5.20
C LYS A 445 -24.82 17.23 -4.20
N ILE A 446 -25.11 16.72 -3.00
CA ILE A 446 -24.13 16.45 -1.95
C ILE A 446 -24.23 14.97 -1.56
N THR A 447 -23.08 14.33 -1.48
CA THR A 447 -22.91 12.92 -1.10
C THR A 447 -22.11 12.87 0.19
N LEU A 448 -22.74 12.40 1.27
CA LEU A 448 -22.10 12.21 2.57
C LEU A 448 -21.59 10.77 2.69
N SER A 449 -20.35 10.61 3.14
CA SER A 449 -19.82 9.30 3.49
C SER A 449 -20.36 8.78 4.82
N SER A 450 -20.37 7.46 4.95
CA SER A 450 -20.60 6.74 6.22
C SER A 450 -19.49 6.93 7.28
N LYS A 451 -18.53 7.85 7.06
CA LYS A 451 -17.48 8.28 8.01
C LYS A 451 -17.88 9.53 8.80
N ILE A 452 -18.86 10.28 8.32
CA ILE A 452 -19.39 11.49 8.96
C ILE A 452 -20.43 11.07 10.00
N SER A 453 -20.40 11.71 11.18
CA SER A 453 -21.35 11.43 12.27
C SER A 453 -22.16 12.65 12.73
N ARG A 454 -21.69 13.87 12.47
CA ARG A 454 -22.34 15.10 12.95
C ARG A 454 -22.41 16.17 11.88
N ILE A 455 -23.49 16.93 11.88
CA ILE A 455 -23.75 18.05 10.97
C ILE A 455 -24.18 19.24 11.83
N GLU A 456 -23.43 20.33 11.79
CA GLU A 456 -23.73 21.53 12.58
C GLU A 456 -24.78 22.42 11.92
N ASP A 457 -25.20 23.46 12.64
CA ASP A 457 -26.20 24.43 12.21
C ASP A 457 -25.86 25.05 10.85
N TRP A 458 -26.87 25.34 10.02
CA TRP A 458 -26.73 26.00 8.71
C TRP A 458 -25.82 25.30 7.67
N ALA A 459 -25.33 24.08 7.92
CA ALA A 459 -24.30 23.41 7.11
C ALA A 459 -24.52 23.47 5.58
N PHE A 460 -25.72 23.12 5.09
CA PHE A 460 -26.07 23.08 3.66
C PHE A 460 -26.98 24.24 3.22
N ASN A 461 -27.10 25.29 4.03
CA ASN A 461 -27.95 26.44 3.74
C ASN A 461 -27.49 27.19 2.47
N THR A 462 -28.44 27.73 1.71
CA THR A 462 -28.25 28.38 0.38
C THR A 462 -27.82 27.46 -0.78
N THR A 463 -27.89 26.14 -0.62
CA THR A 463 -27.57 25.19 -1.71
C THR A 463 -28.77 24.89 -2.62
N TYR A 464 -28.46 24.45 -3.85
CA TYR A 464 -29.43 24.08 -4.89
C TYR A 464 -29.60 22.56 -5.00
N ILE A 465 -29.32 21.80 -3.93
CA ILE A 465 -29.45 20.34 -3.93
C ILE A 465 -30.91 19.93 -4.17
N THR A 466 -31.13 18.90 -4.99
CA THR A 466 -32.49 18.39 -5.32
C THR A 466 -33.02 17.41 -4.27
N SER A 467 -32.10 16.72 -3.60
CA SER A 467 -32.35 15.74 -2.56
C SER A 467 -31.20 15.72 -1.57
N MET A 468 -31.43 15.18 -0.37
CA MET A 468 -30.39 14.96 0.63
C MET A 468 -30.45 13.53 1.17
N LEU A 469 -29.29 12.88 1.30
CA LEU A 469 -29.14 11.53 1.83
C LEU A 469 -28.30 11.58 3.10
N PHE A 470 -28.85 11.08 4.21
CA PHE A 470 -28.15 10.93 5.48
C PHE A 470 -27.79 9.45 5.70
N PRO A 471 -26.49 9.10 5.68
CA PRO A 471 -26.00 7.79 6.09
C PRO A 471 -26.46 7.41 7.50
N SER A 472 -26.53 6.11 7.77
CA SER A 472 -26.85 5.56 9.10
C SER A 472 -25.86 5.96 10.21
N SER A 473 -24.67 6.46 9.84
CA SER A 473 -23.66 6.98 10.76
C SER A 473 -23.98 8.37 11.34
N ILE A 474 -24.92 9.13 10.75
CA ILE A 474 -25.29 10.47 11.21
C ILE A 474 -26.08 10.35 12.52
N THR A 475 -25.53 10.87 13.62
CA THR A 475 -26.17 10.87 14.94
C THR A 475 -26.77 12.22 15.32
N TYR A 476 -26.35 13.33 14.69
CA TYR A 476 -26.84 14.68 14.99
C TYR A 476 -26.92 15.58 13.74
N ILE A 477 -27.96 16.41 13.68
CA ILE A 477 -28.18 17.46 12.67
C ILE A 477 -28.59 18.77 13.38
N GLY A 478 -27.84 19.85 13.13
CA GLY A 478 -28.07 21.16 13.70
C GLY A 478 -29.26 21.95 13.15
N ASP A 479 -29.46 23.12 13.74
CA ASP A 479 -30.51 24.08 13.40
C ASP A 479 -30.34 24.65 11.97
N ALA A 480 -31.44 24.89 11.27
CA ALA A 480 -31.47 25.45 9.91
C ALA A 480 -30.55 24.76 8.86
N ALA A 481 -30.06 23.53 9.12
CA ALA A 481 -29.02 22.87 8.32
C ALA A 481 -29.39 22.69 6.84
N LEU A 482 -30.69 22.63 6.52
CA LEU A 482 -31.27 22.53 5.18
C LEU A 482 -32.30 23.65 4.89
N TYR A 483 -32.36 24.72 5.69
CA TYR A 483 -33.43 25.73 5.66
C TYR A 483 -33.64 26.38 4.28
N ASN A 484 -32.69 27.18 3.79
CA ASN A 484 -32.77 27.77 2.45
C ASN A 484 -32.19 26.80 1.39
N THR A 485 -32.87 25.67 1.17
CA THR A 485 -32.58 24.73 0.07
C THR A 485 -33.81 24.56 -0.84
N PRO A 486 -34.07 25.53 -1.75
CA PRO A 486 -35.37 25.65 -2.44
C PRO A 486 -35.66 24.55 -3.46
N LEU A 487 -34.63 23.82 -3.92
CA LEU A 487 -34.81 22.66 -4.80
C LEU A 487 -34.88 21.32 -4.05
N CYS A 488 -34.54 21.30 -2.76
CA CYS A 488 -34.44 20.07 -1.97
C CYS A 488 -35.83 19.62 -1.52
N LYS A 489 -36.41 18.68 -2.26
CA LYS A 489 -37.78 18.17 -2.03
C LYS A 489 -37.82 16.90 -1.19
N ASN A 490 -36.81 16.03 -1.35
CA ASN A 490 -36.75 14.71 -0.73
C ASN A 490 -35.52 14.62 0.18
N VAL A 491 -35.74 14.19 1.41
CA VAL A 491 -34.67 13.88 2.38
C VAL A 491 -34.80 12.40 2.76
N PHE A 492 -33.68 11.68 2.76
CA PHE A 492 -33.62 10.24 2.98
C PHE A 492 -32.74 9.91 4.19
N PHE A 493 -33.26 9.10 5.12
CA PHE A 493 -32.54 8.60 6.29
C PHE A 493 -32.32 7.08 6.16
N LEU A 494 -31.06 6.64 6.11
CA LEU A 494 -30.66 5.23 5.90
C LEU A 494 -30.56 4.40 7.19
N GLY A 495 -31.04 4.92 8.31
CA GLY A 495 -30.92 4.26 9.62
C GLY A 495 -31.79 4.96 10.67
N LYS A 496 -31.39 4.87 11.94
CA LYS A 496 -32.09 5.56 13.03
C LYS A 496 -32.12 7.09 12.77
N ILE A 497 -33.25 7.72 13.10
CA ILE A 497 -33.41 9.17 12.98
C ILE A 497 -32.46 9.88 13.96
N PRO A 498 -31.60 10.81 13.48
CA PRO A 498 -30.61 11.49 14.32
C PRO A 498 -31.24 12.44 15.34
N GLU A 499 -30.42 12.89 16.28
CA GLU A 499 -30.75 14.05 17.09
C GLU A 499 -30.79 15.31 16.21
N ILE A 500 -31.99 15.75 15.87
CA ILE A 500 -32.27 16.97 15.13
C ILE A 500 -32.55 18.10 16.12
N SER A 501 -31.74 19.16 16.05
CA SER A 501 -31.89 20.37 16.87
C SER A 501 -33.06 21.23 16.39
N THR A 502 -33.64 22.02 17.31
CA THR A 502 -34.81 22.89 17.07
C THR A 502 -34.75 24.19 17.89
N SER A 503 -33.55 24.69 18.22
CA SER A 503 -33.37 25.73 19.27
C SER A 503 -33.63 27.17 18.82
N SER A 504 -33.40 27.49 17.56
CA SER A 504 -33.43 28.87 17.00
C SER A 504 -34.74 29.26 16.33
N GLY A 505 -35.73 28.35 16.28
CA GLY A 505 -37.01 28.58 15.59
C GLY A 505 -36.96 28.47 14.07
N TYR A 506 -35.81 28.12 13.48
CA TYR A 506 -35.67 27.86 12.04
C TYR A 506 -35.70 26.35 11.74
N GLU A 507 -36.80 25.87 11.13
CA GLU A 507 -36.97 24.46 10.78
C GLU A 507 -36.00 24.01 9.68
N SER A 508 -35.12 23.05 9.98
CA SER A 508 -34.25 22.44 8.96
C SER A 508 -35.01 21.74 7.83
N PHE A 509 -36.24 21.30 8.07
CA PHE A 509 -36.97 20.35 7.20
C PHE A 509 -38.31 20.86 6.65
N GLY A 510 -38.70 22.10 6.96
CA GLY A 510 -40.05 22.63 6.66
C GLY A 510 -40.49 22.43 5.21
N GLY A 511 -41.62 21.75 5.02
CA GLY A 511 -42.22 21.48 3.71
C GLY A 511 -41.51 20.44 2.83
N LYS A 512 -40.49 19.73 3.34
CA LYS A 512 -39.78 18.66 2.62
C LYS A 512 -40.40 17.29 2.88
N THR A 513 -40.32 16.38 1.91
CA THR A 513 -40.73 14.98 2.09
C THR A 513 -39.59 14.21 2.76
N LEU A 514 -39.87 13.56 3.90
CA LEU A 514 -38.91 12.84 4.72
C LEU A 514 -39.15 11.33 4.58
N TYR A 515 -38.15 10.63 4.03
CA TYR A 515 -38.15 9.19 3.78
C TYR A 515 -37.30 8.47 4.83
N TYR A 516 -37.85 7.44 5.47
CA TYR A 516 -37.22 6.70 6.58
C TYR A 516 -37.26 5.18 6.35
N VAL A 517 -36.27 4.42 6.84
CA VAL A 517 -36.31 2.94 6.77
C VAL A 517 -37.47 2.41 7.63
N ASP A 518 -38.28 1.51 7.09
CA ASP A 518 -39.48 0.99 7.79
C ASP A 518 -39.15 0.36 9.17
N GLY A 519 -40.10 0.47 10.10
CA GLY A 519 -39.96 -0.05 11.47
C GLY A 519 -39.28 0.86 12.50
N ILE A 520 -39.17 2.18 12.25
CA ILE A 520 -38.72 3.14 13.29
C ILE A 520 -39.72 3.23 14.47
N PRO A 521 -39.27 3.60 15.68
CA PRO A 521 -40.18 3.84 16.81
C PRO A 521 -41.15 4.99 16.58
N ASP A 522 -42.34 4.92 17.19
CA ASP A 522 -43.35 5.99 17.15
C ASP A 522 -42.79 7.36 17.57
N THR A 523 -41.83 7.40 18.50
CA THR A 523 -41.17 8.65 18.93
C THR A 523 -40.40 9.33 17.80
N ASP A 524 -39.74 8.53 16.95
CA ASP A 524 -38.91 9.00 15.86
C ASP A 524 -39.80 9.37 14.65
N TYR A 525 -40.87 8.60 14.40
CA TYR A 525 -41.89 8.96 13.42
C TYR A 525 -42.59 10.28 13.77
N ASN A 526 -43.07 10.45 15.01
CA ASN A 526 -43.69 11.70 15.45
C ASN A 526 -42.71 12.90 15.40
N ARG A 527 -41.40 12.66 15.61
CA ARG A 527 -40.37 13.70 15.39
C ARG A 527 -40.32 14.15 13.93
N LEU A 528 -40.32 13.21 12.96
CA LEU A 528 -40.35 13.54 11.54
C LEU A 528 -41.65 14.26 11.12
N VAL A 529 -42.80 13.90 11.71
CA VAL A 529 -44.08 14.58 11.47
C VAL A 529 -44.02 16.03 11.93
N ASN A 530 -43.49 16.29 13.12
CA ASN A 530 -43.31 17.65 13.64
C ASN A 530 -42.32 18.48 12.80
N LEU A 531 -41.22 17.86 12.34
CA LEU A 531 -40.16 18.55 11.58
C LEU A 531 -40.52 18.84 10.10
N SER A 532 -41.43 18.06 9.50
CA SER A 532 -41.95 18.30 8.15
C SER A 532 -43.17 19.23 8.13
N GLY A 533 -43.83 19.40 9.28
CA GLY A 533 -45.07 20.17 9.46
C GLY A 533 -46.34 19.48 8.93
N ASN A 534 -46.24 18.27 8.37
CA ASN A 534 -47.38 17.55 7.78
C ASN A 534 -47.14 16.03 7.71
N PRO A 535 -48.00 15.19 8.33
CA PRO A 535 -47.87 13.72 8.25
C PRO A 535 -47.78 13.16 6.82
N ALA A 536 -48.44 13.79 5.84
CA ALA A 536 -48.42 13.33 4.45
C ALA A 536 -47.06 13.53 3.73
N LEU A 537 -46.12 14.25 4.38
CA LEU A 537 -44.74 14.41 3.93
C LEU A 537 -43.79 13.39 4.55
N VAL A 538 -44.24 12.54 5.48
CA VAL A 538 -43.40 11.51 6.13
C VAL A 538 -43.75 10.14 5.55
N LYS A 539 -42.77 9.45 4.96
CA LYS A 539 -43.00 8.21 4.19
C LYS A 539 -41.98 7.11 4.53
N PRO A 540 -42.41 5.85 4.71
CA PRO A 540 -41.45 4.75 4.75
C PRO A 540 -40.78 4.61 3.37
N LEU A 541 -39.53 4.18 3.39
CA LEU A 541 -38.80 3.68 2.23
C LEU A 541 -39.30 2.29 1.85
N SER A 542 -39.39 2.05 0.55
CA SER A 542 -39.61 0.72 -0.02
C SER A 542 -38.54 -0.30 0.41
N SER A 543 -38.90 -1.58 0.42
CA SER A 543 -37.97 -2.67 0.76
C SER A 543 -36.85 -2.89 -0.26
N ASP A 544 -37.02 -2.39 -1.49
CA ASP A 544 -36.01 -2.37 -2.54
C ASP A 544 -35.25 -1.03 -2.62
N LEU A 545 -35.67 0.00 -1.86
CA LEU A 545 -35.05 1.33 -1.78
C LEU A 545 -34.99 2.09 -3.12
N HIS A 546 -35.89 1.79 -4.07
CA HIS A 546 -35.87 2.35 -5.43
C HIS A 546 -35.97 3.88 -5.47
N GLU A 547 -36.56 4.51 -4.45
CA GLU A 547 -36.69 5.98 -4.36
C GLU A 547 -35.33 6.68 -4.34
N LEU A 548 -34.26 6.01 -3.90
CA LEU A 548 -32.89 6.53 -3.92
C LEU A 548 -32.35 6.66 -5.35
N LYS A 549 -32.67 5.68 -6.21
CA LYS A 549 -32.29 5.68 -7.63
C LYS A 549 -33.12 6.69 -8.41
N ASP A 550 -34.42 6.79 -8.12
CA ASP A 550 -35.30 7.81 -8.70
C ASP A 550 -34.94 9.23 -8.26
N ALA A 551 -34.38 9.40 -7.06
CA ALA A 551 -33.80 10.66 -6.59
C ALA A 551 -32.43 11.01 -7.23
N GLY A 552 -31.91 10.19 -8.15
CA GLY A 552 -30.69 10.49 -8.90
C GLY A 552 -29.38 10.25 -8.13
N TYR A 553 -29.39 9.43 -7.08
CA TYR A 553 -28.15 8.88 -6.54
C TYR A 553 -27.55 7.86 -7.53
N SER A 554 -26.23 7.68 -7.48
CA SER A 554 -25.50 6.69 -8.27
C SER A 554 -24.95 5.59 -7.37
N ILE A 555 -24.51 4.49 -7.98
CA ILE A 555 -23.84 3.38 -7.32
C ILE A 555 -22.66 3.85 -6.46
N ALA A 556 -21.88 4.84 -6.92
CA ALA A 556 -20.77 5.40 -6.17
C ALA A 556 -21.23 6.21 -4.95
N ASP A 557 -22.27 7.04 -5.10
CA ASP A 557 -22.78 7.85 -3.97
C ASP A 557 -23.30 6.97 -2.85
N LEU A 558 -24.11 5.97 -3.22
CA LEU A 558 -24.76 5.05 -2.28
C LEU A 558 -23.74 4.16 -1.57
N ALA A 559 -22.71 3.69 -2.28
CA ALA A 559 -21.60 2.95 -1.67
C ALA A 559 -20.79 3.79 -0.67
N ILE A 560 -20.54 5.07 -0.99
CA ILE A 560 -19.88 6.02 -0.09
C ILE A 560 -20.74 6.29 1.16
N SER A 561 -22.05 6.47 0.97
CA SER A 561 -23.05 6.54 2.05
C SER A 561 -23.28 5.22 2.80
N GLY A 562 -22.63 4.12 2.41
CA GLY A 562 -22.53 2.88 3.18
C GLY A 562 -23.31 1.66 2.67
N LEU A 563 -23.99 1.75 1.52
CA LEU A 563 -24.75 0.61 0.97
C LEU A 563 -23.85 -0.49 0.43
N SER A 564 -24.25 -1.74 0.67
CA SER A 564 -23.56 -2.94 0.19
C SER A 564 -23.86 -3.26 -1.29
N PRO A 565 -23.00 -4.03 -1.98
CA PRO A 565 -23.26 -4.53 -3.35
C PRO A 565 -24.65 -5.15 -3.52
N LYS A 566 -25.12 -5.89 -2.50
CA LYS A 566 -26.42 -6.56 -2.50
C LYS A 566 -27.59 -5.59 -2.40
N GLN A 567 -27.48 -4.53 -1.59
CA GLN A 567 -28.49 -3.46 -1.53
C GLN A 567 -28.54 -2.66 -2.83
N LEU A 568 -27.39 -2.43 -3.48
CA LEU A 568 -27.32 -1.75 -4.77
C LEU A 568 -27.99 -2.58 -5.89
N TYR A 569 -27.80 -3.89 -5.90
CA TYR A 569 -28.54 -4.78 -6.81
C TYR A 569 -30.05 -4.83 -6.48
N ALA A 570 -30.43 -4.81 -5.20
CA ALA A 570 -31.83 -4.74 -4.78
C ALA A 570 -32.54 -3.45 -5.23
N ILE A 571 -31.83 -2.31 -5.25
CA ILE A 571 -32.27 -1.02 -5.85
C ILE A 571 -32.47 -1.11 -7.38
N GLY A 572 -32.20 -2.28 -7.97
CA GLY A 572 -32.37 -2.55 -9.39
C GLY A 572 -31.29 -1.88 -10.25
N TYR A 573 -30.09 -1.65 -9.71
CA TYR A 573 -28.91 -1.45 -10.57
C TYR A 573 -28.48 -2.81 -11.12
N THR A 574 -28.36 -2.92 -12.45
CA THR A 574 -28.05 -4.21 -13.09
C THR A 574 -26.59 -4.62 -12.88
N ALA A 575 -26.29 -5.90 -13.08
CA ALA A 575 -24.93 -6.42 -13.07
C ALA A 575 -23.98 -5.63 -13.99
N LYS A 576 -24.48 -5.17 -15.15
CA LYS A 576 -23.73 -4.31 -16.08
C LYS A 576 -23.38 -2.95 -15.48
N GLN A 577 -24.32 -2.31 -14.79
CA GLN A 577 -24.09 -1.01 -14.14
C GLN A 577 -23.12 -1.13 -12.96
N LEU A 578 -23.17 -2.25 -12.22
CA LEU A 578 -22.23 -2.56 -11.14
C LEU A 578 -20.83 -2.86 -11.70
N TYR A 579 -20.72 -3.65 -12.77
CA TYR A 579 -19.45 -3.88 -13.49
C TYR A 579 -18.83 -2.58 -14.01
N ASP A 580 -19.60 -1.72 -14.68
CA ASP A 580 -19.14 -0.42 -15.18
C ASP A 580 -18.76 0.55 -14.04
N SER A 581 -19.28 0.32 -12.83
CA SER A 581 -18.89 1.04 -11.61
C SER A 581 -17.69 0.41 -10.88
N GLY A 582 -17.02 -0.57 -11.48
CA GLY A 582 -15.78 -1.18 -10.95
C GLY A 582 -15.98 -2.27 -9.91
N TYR A 583 -17.19 -2.83 -9.75
CA TYR A 583 -17.39 -4.00 -8.90
C TYR A 583 -16.82 -5.24 -9.59
N SER A 584 -16.28 -6.17 -8.80
CA SER A 584 -15.79 -7.46 -9.29
C SER A 584 -16.89 -8.53 -9.27
N ALA A 585 -16.80 -9.53 -10.15
CA ALA A 585 -17.70 -10.68 -10.17
C ALA A 585 -17.83 -11.34 -8.78
N LYS A 586 -16.72 -11.36 -8.03
CA LYS A 586 -16.64 -11.91 -6.66
C LYS A 586 -17.52 -11.20 -5.63
N GLN A 587 -17.87 -9.94 -5.85
CA GLN A 587 -18.75 -9.19 -4.95
C GLN A 587 -20.24 -9.37 -5.28
N LEU A 588 -20.55 -10.00 -6.42
CA LEU A 588 -21.90 -10.11 -6.97
C LEU A 588 -22.39 -11.56 -7.04
N ILE A 589 -21.48 -12.52 -7.24
CA ILE A 589 -21.76 -13.96 -7.46
C ILE A 589 -22.68 -14.62 -6.42
N ASP A 590 -22.68 -14.16 -5.17
CA ASP A 590 -23.51 -14.73 -4.10
C ASP A 590 -25.00 -14.35 -4.19
N PHE A 591 -25.38 -13.41 -5.07
CA PHE A 591 -26.77 -12.94 -5.21
C PHE A 591 -27.17 -12.46 -6.62
N VAL A 592 -26.25 -12.35 -7.57
CA VAL A 592 -26.49 -12.03 -8.98
C VAL A 592 -26.31 -13.29 -9.84
N PRO A 593 -27.24 -13.63 -10.75
CA PRO A 593 -27.12 -14.82 -11.60
C PRO A 593 -25.84 -14.83 -12.45
N LEU A 594 -25.19 -16.00 -12.56
CA LEU A 594 -23.98 -16.20 -13.36
C LEU A 594 -24.15 -15.81 -14.84
N THR A 595 -25.37 -15.92 -15.39
CA THR A 595 -25.73 -15.44 -16.73
C THR A 595 -25.69 -13.92 -16.81
N GLU A 596 -26.31 -13.20 -15.87
CA GLU A 596 -26.29 -11.73 -15.84
C GLU A 596 -24.87 -11.18 -15.64
N LEU A 597 -24.01 -11.89 -14.90
CA LEU A 597 -22.59 -11.56 -14.78
C LEU A 597 -21.84 -11.75 -16.10
N LYS A 598 -22.07 -12.84 -16.83
CA LYS A 598 -21.49 -13.03 -18.17
C LYS A 598 -21.97 -11.94 -19.14
N ASP A 599 -23.27 -11.65 -19.14
CA ASP A 599 -23.88 -10.65 -20.02
C ASP A 599 -23.48 -9.21 -19.61
N ALA A 600 -23.09 -8.99 -18.35
CA ALA A 600 -22.43 -7.77 -17.90
C ALA A 600 -21.03 -7.57 -18.51
N GLY A 601 -20.38 -8.65 -18.95
CA GLY A 601 -19.07 -8.61 -19.61
C GLY A 601 -17.88 -9.03 -18.74
N TYR A 602 -18.11 -9.64 -17.57
CA TYR A 602 -17.02 -10.27 -16.81
C TYR A 602 -16.35 -11.39 -17.63
N SER A 603 -15.03 -11.51 -17.56
CA SER A 603 -14.30 -12.56 -18.27
C SER A 603 -14.35 -13.90 -17.51
N ALA A 604 -14.03 -14.98 -18.23
CA ALA A 604 -13.81 -16.30 -17.61
C ALA A 604 -12.75 -16.26 -16.49
N THR A 605 -11.77 -15.35 -16.58
CA THR A 605 -10.73 -15.14 -15.56
C THR A 605 -11.30 -14.49 -14.31
N ASP A 606 -12.16 -13.48 -14.45
CA ASP A 606 -12.82 -12.80 -13.33
C ASP A 606 -13.77 -13.75 -12.59
N MET A 607 -14.53 -14.54 -13.34
CA MET A 607 -15.45 -15.53 -12.77
C MET A 607 -14.71 -16.68 -12.08
N LYS A 608 -13.54 -17.09 -12.59
CA LYS A 608 -12.64 -18.02 -11.89
C LYS A 608 -12.07 -17.42 -10.60
N ALA A 609 -11.67 -16.15 -10.61
CA ALA A 609 -11.20 -15.44 -9.41
C ALA A 609 -12.32 -15.22 -8.37
N ALA A 610 -13.58 -15.13 -8.82
CA ALA A 610 -14.77 -15.15 -7.99
C ALA A 610 -15.01 -16.53 -7.33
N GLY A 611 -14.56 -17.62 -7.96
CA GLY A 611 -14.64 -18.98 -7.42
C GLY A 611 -15.46 -19.95 -8.27
N CYS A 612 -15.87 -19.57 -9.49
CA CYS A 612 -16.63 -20.46 -10.37
C CYS A 612 -15.79 -21.69 -10.77
N THR A 613 -16.42 -22.87 -10.69
CA THR A 613 -15.89 -24.09 -11.31
C THR A 613 -16.02 -24.03 -12.84
N VAL A 614 -15.20 -24.82 -13.52
CA VAL A 614 -15.24 -24.96 -14.98
C VAL A 614 -16.63 -25.38 -15.50
N THR A 615 -17.35 -26.24 -14.76
CA THR A 615 -18.71 -26.69 -15.09
C THR A 615 -19.73 -25.55 -14.99
N GLN A 616 -19.71 -24.76 -13.92
CA GLN A 616 -20.60 -23.59 -13.78
C GLN A 616 -20.41 -22.55 -14.89
N LEU A 617 -19.21 -22.47 -15.49
CA LEU A 617 -18.93 -21.58 -16.62
C LEU A 617 -19.31 -22.20 -17.97
N HIS A 618 -19.21 -23.52 -18.11
CA HIS A 618 -19.79 -24.26 -19.23
C HIS A 618 -21.33 -24.07 -19.27
N ASP A 619 -21.99 -24.18 -18.13
CA ASP A 619 -23.46 -24.14 -18.06
C ASP A 619 -24.06 -22.75 -18.35
N VAL A 620 -23.27 -21.68 -18.21
CA VAL A 620 -23.62 -20.33 -18.71
C VAL A 620 -22.97 -20.00 -20.08
N MET A 621 -22.50 -21.02 -20.80
CA MET A 621 -22.04 -20.93 -22.19
C MET A 621 -20.81 -20.02 -22.41
N TYR A 622 -19.82 -20.03 -21.50
CA TYR A 622 -18.47 -19.59 -21.89
C TYR A 622 -17.88 -20.57 -22.91
N THR A 623 -16.95 -20.10 -23.74
CA THR A 623 -16.23 -20.97 -24.69
C THR A 623 -15.00 -21.61 -24.05
N ALA A 624 -14.61 -22.80 -24.50
CA ALA A 624 -13.39 -23.46 -24.04
C ALA A 624 -12.12 -22.60 -24.25
N SER A 625 -12.08 -21.79 -25.32
CA SER A 625 -10.99 -20.82 -25.57
C SER A 625 -10.90 -19.75 -24.48
N GLN A 626 -12.04 -19.18 -24.04
CA GLN A 626 -12.06 -18.19 -22.94
C GLN A 626 -11.62 -18.82 -21.62
N LEU A 627 -12.05 -20.06 -21.35
CA LEU A 627 -11.66 -20.79 -20.14
C LEU A 627 -10.18 -21.21 -20.14
N TYR A 628 -9.62 -21.53 -21.30
CA TYR A 628 -8.19 -21.80 -21.45
C TYR A 628 -7.34 -20.53 -21.20
N VAL A 629 -7.77 -19.37 -21.70
CA VAL A 629 -7.13 -18.08 -21.36
C VAL A 629 -7.20 -17.82 -19.83
N ALA A 630 -8.32 -18.17 -19.19
CA ALA A 630 -8.47 -18.20 -17.73
C ALA A 630 -7.69 -19.33 -17.01
N GLN A 631 -6.74 -19.99 -17.69
CA GLN A 631 -5.85 -21.02 -17.15
C GLN A 631 -6.60 -22.25 -16.59
N PHE A 632 -7.78 -22.59 -17.11
CA PHE A 632 -8.36 -23.92 -16.87
C PHE A 632 -7.65 -24.95 -17.74
N THR A 633 -7.27 -26.08 -17.16
CA THR A 633 -6.50 -27.13 -17.84
C THR A 633 -7.36 -27.86 -18.87
N ALA A 634 -6.72 -28.42 -19.90
CA ALA A 634 -7.40 -29.26 -20.90
C ALA A 634 -8.15 -30.46 -20.29
N LYS A 635 -7.72 -30.94 -19.10
CA LYS A 635 -8.44 -31.99 -18.35
C LYS A 635 -9.73 -31.44 -17.74
N GLU A 636 -9.67 -30.30 -17.03
CA GLU A 636 -10.86 -29.66 -16.45
C GLU A 636 -11.90 -29.32 -17.53
N LEU A 637 -11.48 -28.85 -18.70
CA LEU A 637 -12.38 -28.60 -19.84
C LEU A 637 -13.06 -29.89 -20.34
N TYR A 638 -12.31 -30.97 -20.47
CA TYR A 638 -12.86 -32.27 -20.87
C TYR A 638 -13.83 -32.84 -19.83
N ASP A 639 -13.45 -32.81 -18.55
CA ASP A 639 -14.29 -33.26 -17.43
C ASP A 639 -15.59 -32.42 -17.29
N ALA A 640 -15.56 -31.14 -17.71
CA ALA A 640 -16.72 -30.25 -17.75
C ALA A 640 -17.67 -30.51 -18.94
N GLY A 641 -17.31 -31.37 -19.89
CA GLY A 641 -18.17 -31.76 -21.02
C GLY A 641 -17.77 -31.18 -22.39
N TYR A 642 -16.76 -30.31 -22.48
CA TYR A 642 -16.29 -29.79 -23.77
C TYR A 642 -15.64 -30.89 -24.62
N LYS A 643 -16.05 -30.98 -25.89
CA LYS A 643 -15.62 -32.05 -26.80
C LYS A 643 -14.60 -31.57 -27.82
N LYS A 644 -13.79 -32.51 -28.32
CA LYS A 644 -12.87 -32.26 -29.45
C LYS A 644 -13.67 -32.09 -30.74
N SER A 645 -13.44 -31.00 -31.49
CA SER A 645 -14.10 -30.78 -32.78
C SER A 645 -13.65 -31.83 -33.83
N PRO A 646 -14.55 -32.33 -34.70
CA PRO A 646 -14.18 -33.18 -35.83
C PRO A 646 -13.51 -32.45 -37.01
N SER A 647 -13.72 -31.14 -37.17
CA SER A 647 -13.21 -30.34 -38.30
C SER A 647 -12.95 -28.87 -37.93
N LEU A 648 -12.36 -28.09 -38.85
CA LEU A 648 -12.02 -26.68 -38.67
C LEU A 648 -13.16 -25.70 -39.00
N ASP A 649 -14.20 -26.16 -39.72
CA ASP A 649 -15.13 -25.28 -40.45
C ASP A 649 -16.51 -25.08 -39.79
N ASN A 650 -16.68 -25.33 -38.49
CA ASN A 650 -17.97 -25.19 -37.80
C ASN A 650 -17.87 -24.41 -36.48
N PRO A 651 -18.51 -23.22 -36.34
CA PRO A 651 -18.44 -22.38 -35.15
C PRO A 651 -19.47 -22.79 -34.06
N ASP A 652 -19.51 -24.07 -33.70
CA ASP A 652 -20.35 -24.55 -32.58
C ASP A 652 -19.63 -24.29 -31.23
N PRO A 653 -20.19 -23.47 -30.31
CA PRO A 653 -19.53 -23.10 -29.06
C PRO A 653 -19.33 -24.27 -28.08
N THR A 654 -19.92 -25.45 -28.33
CA THR A 654 -19.77 -26.65 -27.49
C THR A 654 -18.52 -27.50 -27.84
N TYR A 655 -17.78 -27.17 -28.90
CA TYR A 655 -16.58 -27.92 -29.34
C TYR A 655 -15.36 -27.00 -29.53
N THR A 656 -14.39 -27.01 -28.60
CA THR A 656 -13.11 -26.28 -28.81
C THR A 656 -11.94 -26.82 -27.97
N LEU A 657 -11.41 -28.00 -28.35
CA LEU A 657 -10.11 -28.50 -27.84
C LEU A 657 -8.99 -28.55 -28.90
N GLY A 658 -9.27 -28.12 -30.14
CA GLY A 658 -8.38 -28.32 -31.29
C GLY A 658 -7.23 -27.32 -31.44
N TYR A 659 -7.40 -26.08 -30.95
CA TYR A 659 -6.51 -24.95 -31.27
C TYR A 659 -5.35 -24.73 -30.27
N ILE A 660 -5.28 -25.55 -29.22
CA ILE A 660 -4.47 -25.26 -28.01
C ILE A 660 -3.06 -25.91 -28.05
N LEU A 661 -2.75 -26.72 -29.08
CA LEU A 661 -1.51 -27.51 -29.19
C LEU A 661 -0.55 -27.08 -30.32
N TYR A 662 -0.79 -25.95 -30.99
CA TYR A 662 -0.03 -25.51 -32.18
C TYR A 662 0.44 -24.04 -32.09
N ALA A 663 1.36 -23.76 -31.18
CA ALA A 663 2.14 -22.51 -31.16
C ALA A 663 3.57 -22.81 -30.67
N GLY A 664 4.58 -22.77 -31.55
CA GLY A 664 5.95 -23.10 -31.14
C GLY A 664 7.06 -23.16 -32.19
N TYR A 665 6.77 -23.15 -33.50
CA TYR A 665 7.77 -23.16 -34.58
C TYR A 665 7.33 -22.35 -35.81
N SER A 666 8.29 -21.93 -36.65
CA SER A 666 8.11 -21.20 -37.92
C SER A 666 8.90 -21.89 -39.04
N GLU A 667 8.45 -21.78 -40.31
CA GLU A 667 8.84 -22.69 -41.40
C GLU A 667 10.02 -22.22 -42.30
N ASP A 668 10.67 -21.08 -42.03
CA ASP A 668 11.53 -20.38 -43.00
C ASP A 668 12.98 -20.92 -43.18
N GLU A 669 13.34 -22.10 -42.67
CA GLU A 669 14.72 -22.64 -42.67
C GLU A 669 15.02 -23.74 -43.72
N TYR A 670 14.55 -23.60 -44.97
CA TYR A 670 14.77 -24.66 -46.00
C TYR A 670 15.18 -24.24 -47.43
N PHE A 671 15.47 -22.95 -47.72
CA PHE A 671 15.63 -22.48 -49.11
C PHE A 671 16.95 -21.78 -49.50
N LEU A 672 18.02 -21.86 -48.71
CA LEU A 672 19.31 -21.18 -49.02
C LEU A 672 20.56 -22.10 -48.97
N PHE A 673 20.40 -23.36 -49.38
CA PHE A 673 21.51 -24.33 -49.48
C PHE A 673 22.25 -24.32 -50.85
N ASP A 674 21.69 -23.68 -51.89
CA ASP A 674 22.04 -23.98 -53.30
C ASP A 674 22.64 -22.78 -54.09
N MET A 675 23.46 -21.93 -53.45
CA MET A 675 24.12 -20.79 -54.12
C MET A 675 25.63 -20.63 -53.85
N MET A 676 26.31 -21.66 -53.32
CA MET A 676 27.77 -21.63 -53.10
C MET A 676 28.57 -22.37 -54.19
N THR A 677 28.71 -21.82 -55.40
CA THR A 677 29.72 -22.28 -56.39
C THR A 677 30.21 -21.18 -57.35
N GLN A 678 31.43 -20.64 -57.15
CA GLN A 678 32.49 -20.39 -58.19
C GLN A 678 33.65 -19.43 -57.77
N ALA A 679 34.81 -20.03 -57.41
CA ALA A 679 36.22 -19.76 -57.79
C ALA A 679 36.70 -18.39 -58.39
N VAL A 680 37.89 -17.82 -58.05
CA VAL A 680 38.72 -17.90 -56.81
C VAL A 680 39.56 -16.62 -56.46
N PRO A 681 40.67 -16.22 -57.15
CA PRO A 681 41.87 -15.79 -56.38
C PRO A 681 42.63 -14.50 -56.76
N THR A 682 43.15 -13.81 -55.72
CA THR A 682 44.55 -13.31 -55.64
C THR A 682 45.03 -13.40 -54.16
N PRO A 683 46.28 -13.77 -53.82
CA PRO A 683 46.60 -14.18 -52.45
C PRO A 683 46.73 -13.06 -51.40
N LEU A 684 45.84 -13.08 -50.40
CA LEU A 684 45.88 -12.22 -49.20
C LEU A 684 47.10 -12.48 -48.29
N SER A 685 47.75 -13.64 -48.45
CA SER A 685 48.86 -14.13 -47.61
C SER A 685 50.05 -13.19 -47.47
N GLU A 686 50.34 -12.39 -48.50
CA GLU A 686 51.50 -11.48 -48.53
C GLU A 686 51.28 -10.22 -47.67
N LEU A 687 50.02 -9.82 -47.47
CA LEU A 687 49.63 -8.73 -46.54
C LEU A 687 49.51 -9.22 -45.08
N MET A 688 49.08 -10.47 -44.88
CA MET A 688 48.78 -11.02 -43.55
C MET A 688 50.00 -11.14 -42.63
N SER A 689 51.22 -11.21 -43.18
CA SER A 689 52.44 -11.43 -42.40
C SER A 689 52.94 -10.22 -41.60
N ARG A 690 52.43 -9.00 -41.82
CA ARG A 690 53.13 -7.75 -41.41
C ARG A 690 52.38 -6.82 -40.44
N TYR A 691 51.05 -6.91 -40.34
CA TYR A 691 50.24 -6.02 -39.48
C TYR A 691 49.15 -6.79 -38.72
N GLY A 692 49.15 -6.71 -37.39
CA GLY A 692 48.40 -7.62 -36.51
C GLY A 692 46.90 -7.33 -36.30
N LYS A 693 46.20 -8.25 -35.62
CA LYS A 693 44.73 -8.28 -35.42
C LYS A 693 44.06 -6.90 -35.26
N LYS A 694 44.55 -6.06 -34.36
CA LYS A 694 43.93 -4.77 -34.01
C LYS A 694 43.88 -3.77 -35.17
N TYR A 695 44.76 -3.90 -36.17
CA TYR A 695 44.76 -3.04 -37.36
C TYR A 695 43.71 -3.46 -38.40
N LYS A 696 43.31 -4.74 -38.43
CA LYS A 696 42.27 -5.25 -39.33
C LYS A 696 40.90 -4.62 -39.02
N LEU A 697 40.39 -4.77 -37.80
CA LEU A 697 39.04 -4.33 -37.44
C LEU A 697 38.83 -2.82 -37.65
N VAL A 698 39.81 -2.00 -37.25
CA VAL A 698 39.76 -0.53 -37.43
C VAL A 698 39.71 -0.17 -38.92
N ASN A 699 40.47 -0.85 -39.78
CA ASN A 699 40.43 -0.59 -41.21
C ASN A 699 39.12 -1.09 -41.87
N TYR A 700 38.52 -2.19 -41.38
CA TYR A 700 37.21 -2.65 -41.85
C TYR A 700 36.09 -1.67 -41.47
N TYR A 701 36.09 -1.12 -40.26
CA TYR A 701 35.16 -0.06 -39.84
C TYR A 701 35.30 1.19 -40.72
N LEU A 702 36.53 1.61 -41.02
CA LEU A 702 36.83 2.80 -41.84
C LEU A 702 36.58 2.62 -43.35
N THR A 703 36.40 1.40 -43.87
CA THR A 703 36.22 1.13 -45.31
C THR A 703 34.79 0.85 -45.74
N GLY A 704 33.82 0.78 -44.82
CA GLY A 704 32.38 0.77 -45.13
C GLY A 704 31.81 -0.55 -45.67
N TYR A 705 32.55 -1.66 -45.60
CA TYR A 705 32.04 -2.99 -45.92
C TYR A 705 31.00 -3.47 -44.90
N LYS A 706 30.04 -4.30 -45.32
CA LYS A 706 29.02 -4.81 -44.39
C LYS A 706 29.55 -5.99 -43.60
N LEU A 707 29.34 -5.97 -42.29
CA LEU A 707 29.89 -6.99 -41.38
C LEU A 707 29.48 -8.43 -41.75
N ILE A 708 28.29 -8.62 -42.32
CA ILE A 708 27.80 -9.94 -42.77
C ILE A 708 28.60 -10.54 -43.94
N GLU A 709 29.25 -9.72 -44.76
CA GLU A 709 30.10 -10.16 -45.88
C GLU A 709 31.40 -10.81 -45.39
N PHE A 710 31.82 -10.50 -44.15
CA PHE A 710 32.95 -11.12 -43.47
C PHE A 710 32.56 -12.28 -42.53
N PHE A 711 31.29 -12.40 -42.13
CA PHE A 711 30.82 -13.42 -41.19
C PHE A 711 29.61 -14.21 -41.73
N PRO A 712 29.73 -14.87 -42.91
CA PRO A 712 28.60 -15.53 -43.59
C PRO A 712 28.03 -16.73 -42.81
N ASN A 713 28.81 -17.31 -41.88
CA ASN A 713 28.43 -18.44 -41.04
C ASN A 713 28.17 -18.03 -39.58
N GLY A 714 27.92 -16.75 -39.32
CA GLY A 714 27.78 -16.18 -37.97
C GLY A 714 29.10 -15.71 -37.36
N TYR A 715 29.01 -15.22 -36.13
CA TYR A 715 30.06 -14.46 -35.46
C TYR A 715 31.19 -15.33 -34.85
N GLY A 716 32.40 -14.76 -34.79
CA GLY A 716 33.52 -15.30 -34.00
C GLY A 716 34.71 -15.83 -34.79
N VAL A 717 34.55 -16.15 -36.09
CA VAL A 717 35.65 -16.63 -36.97
C VAL A 717 35.55 -16.00 -38.36
N ASP A 718 36.61 -15.36 -38.86
CA ASP A 718 36.63 -14.81 -40.24
C ASP A 718 36.78 -15.91 -41.31
N PRO A 719 36.57 -15.62 -42.62
CA PRO A 719 36.55 -16.65 -43.67
C PRO A 719 37.93 -17.30 -43.93
N ASN A 720 38.99 -16.83 -43.26
CA ASN A 720 40.34 -17.38 -43.30
C ASN A 720 40.67 -18.18 -42.02
N GLY A 721 39.69 -18.40 -41.14
CA GLY A 721 39.82 -19.22 -39.92
C GLY A 721 40.36 -18.48 -38.68
N TYR A 722 40.47 -17.15 -38.70
CA TYR A 722 40.93 -16.41 -37.51
C TYR A 722 39.79 -16.17 -36.52
N GLY A 723 39.98 -16.60 -35.28
CA GLY A 723 39.05 -16.34 -34.17
C GLY A 723 39.16 -14.91 -33.63
N TYR A 724 38.02 -14.30 -33.31
CA TYR A 724 37.89 -12.97 -32.71
C TYR A 724 36.83 -12.97 -31.59
N GLU A 725 37.05 -12.21 -30.53
CA GLU A 725 36.07 -12.05 -29.44
C GLU A 725 35.16 -10.85 -29.69
N ILE A 726 33.88 -10.91 -29.31
CA ILE A 726 32.91 -9.81 -29.55
C ILE A 726 33.35 -8.49 -28.89
N VAL A 727 34.07 -8.55 -27.76
CA VAL A 727 34.65 -7.38 -27.11
C VAL A 727 35.70 -6.66 -28.00
N GLU A 728 36.38 -7.37 -28.91
CA GLU A 728 37.30 -6.75 -29.89
C GLU A 728 36.53 -5.88 -30.91
N PHE A 729 35.31 -6.26 -31.29
CA PHE A 729 34.47 -5.48 -32.22
C PHE A 729 33.84 -4.25 -31.56
N VAL A 730 33.33 -4.40 -30.32
CA VAL A 730 32.84 -3.26 -29.53
C VAL A 730 33.97 -2.26 -29.28
N SER A 731 35.18 -2.76 -28.95
CA SER A 731 36.40 -1.95 -28.80
C SER A 731 36.93 -1.35 -30.11
N ALA A 732 36.41 -1.77 -31.27
CA ALA A 732 36.75 -1.23 -32.58
C ALA A 732 35.66 -0.29 -33.15
N GLY A 733 34.58 -0.03 -32.40
CA GLY A 733 33.53 0.93 -32.77
C GLY A 733 32.30 0.34 -33.49
N PHE A 734 32.22 -0.98 -33.68
CA PHE A 734 31.03 -1.60 -34.30
C PHE A 734 29.81 -1.48 -33.38
N SER A 735 28.66 -1.08 -33.95
CA SER A 735 27.46 -0.86 -33.13
C SER A 735 26.78 -2.17 -32.75
N ALA A 736 26.02 -2.13 -31.65
CA ALA A 736 25.18 -3.25 -31.23
C ALA A 736 24.14 -3.67 -32.31
N LYS A 737 23.79 -2.75 -33.23
CA LYS A 737 22.88 -3.01 -34.36
C LYS A 737 23.56 -3.83 -35.46
N ASP A 738 24.82 -3.52 -35.78
CA ASP A 738 25.61 -4.26 -36.77
C ASP A 738 25.92 -5.68 -36.26
N LEU A 739 26.25 -5.79 -34.97
CA LEU A 739 26.54 -7.07 -34.32
C LEU A 739 25.27 -7.94 -34.17
N LYS A 740 24.11 -7.33 -33.86
CA LYS A 740 22.82 -8.04 -33.91
C LYS A 740 22.50 -8.53 -35.33
N TYR A 741 22.81 -7.75 -36.36
CA TYR A 741 22.54 -8.10 -37.76
C TYR A 741 23.31 -9.34 -38.24
N ILE A 742 24.50 -9.60 -37.68
CA ILE A 742 25.24 -10.88 -37.88
C ILE A 742 24.92 -11.95 -36.82
N GLY A 743 23.81 -11.80 -36.09
CA GLY A 743 23.28 -12.81 -35.18
C GLY A 743 23.89 -12.84 -33.77
N VAL A 744 24.69 -11.84 -33.35
CA VAL A 744 25.24 -11.83 -31.97
C VAL A 744 24.10 -11.62 -30.96
N PRO A 745 23.89 -12.53 -29.98
CA PRO A 745 22.83 -12.42 -29.00
C PRO A 745 23.14 -11.36 -27.93
N ALA A 746 22.08 -10.77 -27.37
CA ALA A 746 22.19 -9.72 -26.34
C ALA A 746 22.98 -10.16 -25.07
N THR A 747 23.01 -11.45 -24.75
CA THR A 747 23.85 -12.03 -23.68
C THR A 747 25.34 -11.76 -23.91
N ILE A 748 25.83 -12.03 -25.12
CA ILE A 748 27.24 -11.85 -25.49
C ILE A 748 27.56 -10.36 -25.69
N LEU A 749 26.62 -9.58 -26.23
CA LEU A 749 26.79 -8.12 -26.33
C LEU A 749 26.88 -7.46 -24.95
N LYS A 750 26.08 -7.89 -23.97
CA LYS A 750 26.21 -7.43 -22.57
C LYS A 750 27.59 -7.79 -22.01
N ALA A 751 28.04 -9.04 -22.20
CA ALA A 751 29.36 -9.48 -21.76
C ALA A 751 30.52 -8.72 -22.44
N ALA A 752 30.32 -8.26 -23.68
CA ALA A 752 31.24 -7.41 -24.43
C ALA A 752 31.15 -5.90 -24.10
N GLY A 753 30.34 -5.51 -23.10
CA GLY A 753 30.22 -4.13 -22.63
C GLY A 753 29.19 -3.25 -23.33
N CYS A 754 28.32 -3.80 -24.18
CA CYS A 754 27.21 -3.03 -24.75
C CYS A 754 26.18 -2.67 -23.68
N SER A 755 25.84 -1.39 -23.58
CA SER A 755 24.81 -0.90 -22.66
C SER A 755 23.40 -1.29 -23.09
N VAL A 756 22.47 -1.34 -22.14
CA VAL A 756 21.04 -1.61 -22.38
C VAL A 756 20.42 -0.64 -23.42
N TYR A 757 20.91 0.60 -23.47
CA TYR A 757 20.50 1.63 -24.43
C TYR A 757 20.88 1.25 -25.87
N ALA A 758 22.15 0.91 -26.10
CA ALA A 758 22.63 0.49 -27.43
C ALA A 758 21.89 -0.77 -27.94
N LEU A 759 21.48 -1.65 -27.03
CA LEU A 759 20.71 -2.85 -27.35
C LEU A 759 19.22 -2.56 -27.61
N LYS A 760 18.63 -1.58 -26.93
CA LYS A 760 17.31 -1.04 -27.27
C LYS A 760 17.32 -0.41 -28.67
N ASP A 761 18.34 0.37 -29.02
CA ASP A 761 18.47 1.03 -30.32
C ASP A 761 18.80 0.05 -31.46
N ALA A 762 19.44 -1.09 -31.14
CA ALA A 762 19.52 -2.26 -32.01
C ALA A 762 18.17 -3.00 -32.17
N GLY A 763 17.15 -2.64 -31.39
CA GLY A 763 15.82 -3.24 -31.41
C GLY A 763 15.77 -4.64 -30.76
N PHE A 764 16.50 -4.89 -29.69
CA PHE A 764 16.26 -6.07 -28.84
C PHE A 764 15.02 -5.83 -27.96
N SER A 765 14.12 -6.81 -27.91
CA SER A 765 12.92 -6.76 -27.08
C SER A 765 13.25 -6.97 -25.59
N THR A 766 12.42 -6.40 -24.70
CA THR A 766 12.64 -6.48 -23.25
C THR A 766 12.72 -7.90 -22.68
N PRO A 767 12.00 -8.94 -23.15
CA PRO A 767 12.19 -10.29 -22.61
C PRO A 767 13.57 -10.86 -22.95
N VAL A 768 14.09 -10.55 -24.14
CA VAL A 768 15.46 -10.94 -24.55
C VAL A 768 16.51 -10.20 -23.72
N LEU A 769 16.27 -8.94 -23.36
CA LEU A 769 17.17 -8.16 -22.50
C LEU A 769 17.13 -8.61 -21.02
N LYS A 770 15.95 -8.92 -20.47
CA LYS A 770 15.82 -9.53 -19.14
C LYS A 770 16.49 -10.90 -19.10
N THR A 771 16.35 -11.71 -20.16
CA THR A 771 17.05 -13.00 -20.33
C THR A 771 18.57 -12.83 -20.50
N ALA A 772 19.03 -11.75 -21.13
CA ALA A 772 20.44 -11.34 -21.13
C ALA A 772 20.94 -10.82 -19.76
N GLY A 773 20.09 -10.85 -18.73
CA GLY A 773 20.44 -10.51 -17.36
C GLY A 773 20.47 -9.01 -17.07
N PHE A 774 19.82 -8.16 -17.88
CA PHE A 774 19.58 -6.77 -17.49
C PHE A 774 18.48 -6.70 -16.42
N SER A 775 18.71 -5.95 -15.35
CA SER A 775 17.75 -5.71 -14.28
C SER A 775 16.55 -4.87 -14.75
N THR A 776 15.42 -4.95 -14.06
CA THR A 776 14.26 -4.08 -14.37
C THR A 776 14.59 -2.59 -14.19
N LYS A 777 15.57 -2.25 -13.33
CA LYS A 777 16.09 -0.89 -13.22
C LYS A 777 16.83 -0.43 -14.47
N GLU A 778 17.65 -1.28 -15.08
CA GLU A 778 18.32 -0.99 -16.34
C GLU A 778 17.32 -0.87 -17.50
N LEU A 779 16.32 -1.75 -17.56
CA LEU A 779 15.27 -1.69 -18.60
C LEU A 779 14.40 -0.42 -18.48
N ASN A 780 13.98 -0.05 -17.26
CA ASN A 780 13.24 1.19 -17.05
C ASN A 780 14.10 2.43 -17.32
N ALA A 781 15.38 2.41 -16.93
CA ALA A 781 16.31 3.48 -17.27
C ALA A 781 16.55 3.59 -18.79
N ALA A 782 16.46 2.48 -19.55
CA ALA A 782 16.46 2.52 -21.01
C ALA A 782 15.18 3.13 -21.62
N GLY A 783 14.19 3.51 -20.82
CA GLY A 783 12.93 4.11 -21.28
C GLY A 783 12.03 3.12 -22.03
N PHE A 784 11.99 1.86 -21.59
CA PHE A 784 10.93 0.92 -21.96
C PHE A 784 9.64 1.25 -21.17
N LEU A 785 8.48 0.93 -21.75
CA LEU A 785 7.16 1.21 -21.16
C LEU A 785 6.77 0.13 -20.13
N LEU A 786 5.76 0.43 -19.30
CA LEU A 786 5.27 -0.54 -18.30
C LEU A 786 4.88 -1.88 -18.95
N GLN A 787 4.18 -1.87 -20.09
CA GLN A 787 3.80 -3.10 -20.80
C GLN A 787 5.04 -3.92 -21.19
N ASP A 788 6.07 -3.29 -21.78
CA ASP A 788 7.32 -3.95 -22.12
C ASP A 788 8.00 -4.63 -20.91
N LEU A 789 7.85 -4.05 -19.70
CA LEU A 789 8.36 -4.63 -18.46
C LEU A 789 7.48 -5.78 -17.94
N ILE A 790 6.16 -5.71 -18.09
CA ILE A 790 5.23 -6.82 -17.81
C ILE A 790 5.50 -8.00 -18.74
N ASP A 791 5.66 -7.75 -20.03
CA ASP A 791 5.95 -8.77 -21.05
C ASP A 791 7.31 -9.44 -20.81
N ALA A 792 8.28 -8.70 -20.26
CA ALA A 792 9.55 -9.21 -19.77
C ALA A 792 9.48 -9.84 -18.37
N GLN A 793 8.28 -10.10 -17.84
CA GLN A 793 8.01 -10.75 -16.55
C GLN A 793 8.72 -10.08 -15.36
N CYS A 794 8.85 -8.76 -15.39
CA CYS A 794 9.45 -8.00 -14.30
C CYS A 794 8.57 -8.11 -13.03
N PRO A 795 9.10 -8.61 -11.89
CA PRO A 795 8.28 -8.85 -10.71
C PRO A 795 7.86 -7.53 -10.05
N ALA A 796 6.66 -7.51 -9.45
CA ALA A 796 6.08 -6.32 -8.83
C ALA A 796 6.97 -5.63 -7.77
N VAL A 797 7.89 -6.36 -7.13
CA VAL A 797 8.88 -5.80 -6.19
C VAL A 797 9.97 -4.99 -6.89
N GLU A 798 10.45 -5.44 -8.06
CA GLU A 798 11.36 -4.63 -8.89
C GLU A 798 10.62 -3.42 -9.47
N LEU A 799 9.36 -3.59 -9.90
CA LEU A 799 8.51 -2.49 -10.40
C LEU A 799 8.23 -1.44 -9.30
N LYS A 800 8.00 -1.85 -8.05
CA LYS A 800 7.90 -0.92 -6.91
C LYS A 800 9.23 -0.16 -6.72
N ALA A 801 10.36 -0.86 -6.77
CA ALA A 801 11.67 -0.26 -6.53
C ALA A 801 12.11 0.78 -7.58
N ILE A 802 11.49 0.80 -8.76
CA ILE A 802 11.66 1.85 -9.79
C ILE A 802 10.55 2.92 -9.78
N GLY A 803 9.55 2.77 -8.90
CA GLY A 803 8.56 3.80 -8.58
C GLY A 803 7.12 3.58 -9.08
N TYR A 804 6.76 2.40 -9.63
CA TYR A 804 5.39 2.14 -10.08
C TYR A 804 4.37 2.08 -8.92
N PHE A 805 3.17 2.63 -9.11
CA PHE A 805 2.11 2.67 -8.09
C PHE A 805 1.08 1.54 -8.30
N PRO A 806 0.39 1.07 -7.24
CA PRO A 806 -0.57 -0.04 -7.36
C PRO A 806 -1.72 0.19 -8.34
N ILE A 807 -2.13 1.42 -8.60
CA ILE A 807 -3.20 1.74 -9.55
C ILE A 807 -2.81 1.41 -11.01
N GLU A 808 -1.52 1.49 -11.35
CA GLU A 808 -0.97 1.11 -12.65
C GLU A 808 -0.69 -0.39 -12.73
N LEU A 809 -0.38 -1.02 -11.59
CA LEU A 809 -0.03 -2.44 -11.50
C LEU A 809 -1.26 -3.36 -11.30
N LYS A 810 -2.41 -2.80 -10.88
CA LYS A 810 -3.68 -3.51 -10.66
C LYS A 810 -4.21 -4.33 -11.85
N PRO A 811 -4.06 -3.89 -13.12
CA PRO A 811 -4.45 -4.71 -14.27
C PRO A 811 -3.58 -5.97 -14.48
N PHE A 812 -2.40 -6.02 -13.88
CA PHE A 812 -1.37 -7.03 -14.17
C PHE A 812 -1.04 -7.95 -12.98
N PHE A 813 -1.29 -7.51 -11.74
CA PHE A 813 -0.92 -8.23 -10.53
C PHE A 813 -2.05 -8.27 -9.51
N THR A 814 -2.23 -9.45 -8.88
CA THR A 814 -3.19 -9.59 -7.78
C THR A 814 -2.75 -8.82 -6.53
N LEU A 815 -3.72 -8.43 -5.70
CA LEU A 815 -3.46 -7.71 -4.45
C LEU A 815 -2.49 -8.46 -3.50
N LEU A 816 -2.46 -9.79 -3.54
CA LEU A 816 -1.51 -10.60 -2.78
C LEU A 816 -0.07 -10.46 -3.31
N VAL A 817 0.12 -10.40 -4.64
CA VAL A 817 1.44 -10.14 -5.24
C VAL A 817 1.90 -8.72 -4.91
N LEU A 818 1.02 -7.72 -4.94
CA LEU A 818 1.36 -6.35 -4.56
C LEU A 818 1.67 -6.21 -3.05
N LYS A 819 0.91 -6.88 -2.18
CA LYS A 819 1.24 -7.01 -0.74
C LYS A 819 2.64 -7.61 -0.55
N ASN A 820 2.95 -8.70 -1.25
CA ASN A 820 4.24 -9.38 -1.13
C ASN A 820 5.40 -8.59 -1.77
N ALA A 821 5.11 -7.71 -2.73
CA ALA A 821 6.03 -6.69 -3.23
C ALA A 821 6.23 -5.50 -2.26
N GLY A 822 5.62 -5.54 -1.07
CA GLY A 822 5.77 -4.52 -0.03
C GLY A 822 4.92 -3.26 -0.25
N PHE A 823 3.88 -3.31 -1.07
CA PHE A 823 2.88 -2.24 -1.10
C PHE A 823 2.03 -2.27 0.19
N THR A 824 1.89 -1.10 0.81
CA THR A 824 1.15 -0.90 2.05
C THR A 824 -0.36 -0.90 1.79
N VAL A 825 -1.16 -1.28 2.80
CA VAL A 825 -2.65 -1.17 2.75
C VAL A 825 -3.11 0.21 2.29
N VAL A 826 -2.37 1.22 2.75
CA VAL A 826 -2.38 2.63 2.34
C VAL A 826 -2.28 2.77 0.80
N GLU A 827 -1.15 2.42 0.17
CA GLU A 827 -0.97 2.55 -1.30
C GLU A 827 -2.03 1.75 -2.10
N LEU A 828 -2.53 0.66 -1.52
CA LEU A 828 -3.50 -0.23 -2.15
C LEU A 828 -4.93 0.34 -2.12
N TYR A 829 -5.37 0.99 -1.04
CA TYR A 829 -6.77 1.43 -0.89
C TYR A 829 -7.22 2.42 -1.98
N TYR A 830 -6.44 3.48 -2.28
CA TYR A 830 -6.80 4.42 -3.36
C TYR A 830 -6.42 3.95 -4.76
N ALA A 831 -5.81 2.76 -4.91
CA ALA A 831 -5.89 2.02 -6.18
C ALA A 831 -7.28 1.34 -6.35
N GLY A 832 -8.24 1.67 -5.49
CA GLY A 832 -9.61 1.15 -5.51
C GLY A 832 -9.70 -0.31 -5.12
N TYR A 833 -8.78 -0.80 -4.28
CA TYR A 833 -8.88 -2.16 -3.72
C TYR A 833 -9.86 -2.17 -2.54
N LEU A 834 -10.73 -3.17 -2.50
CA LEU A 834 -11.90 -3.23 -1.61
C LEU A 834 -11.68 -4.18 -0.42
N ALA A 835 -12.50 -4.06 0.63
CA ALA A 835 -12.32 -4.81 1.88
C ALA A 835 -12.30 -6.35 1.70
N SER A 836 -13.09 -6.88 0.75
CA SER A 836 -13.08 -8.29 0.36
C SER A 836 -11.77 -8.72 -0.31
N GLU A 837 -11.20 -7.87 -1.16
CA GLU A 837 -9.89 -8.13 -1.78
C GLU A 837 -8.79 -8.10 -0.72
N PHE A 838 -8.79 -7.09 0.17
CA PHE A 838 -7.86 -7.02 1.30
C PHE A 838 -7.93 -8.27 2.19
N LYS A 839 -9.14 -8.76 2.47
CA LYS A 839 -9.35 -10.02 3.20
C LYS A 839 -8.78 -11.22 2.42
N ALA A 840 -9.03 -11.31 1.12
CA ALA A 840 -8.52 -12.38 0.26
C ALA A 840 -6.98 -12.37 0.13
N ALA A 841 -6.35 -11.20 0.18
CA ALA A 841 -4.90 -11.03 0.30
C ALA A 841 -4.37 -11.26 1.74
N GLY A 842 -5.23 -11.62 2.69
CA GLY A 842 -4.87 -11.94 4.08
C GLY A 842 -4.39 -10.72 4.88
N PHE A 843 -5.03 -9.57 4.74
CA PHE A 843 -4.85 -8.44 5.66
C PHE A 843 -5.85 -8.54 6.83
N SER A 844 -5.39 -8.29 8.05
CA SER A 844 -6.24 -8.32 9.25
C SER A 844 -7.08 -7.04 9.39
N ALA A 845 -8.26 -7.17 10.00
CA ALA A 845 -9.14 -6.02 10.26
C ALA A 845 -8.44 -4.90 11.07
N ALA A 846 -7.41 -5.22 11.87
CA ALA A 846 -6.63 -4.25 12.63
C ALA A 846 -5.94 -3.20 11.75
N VAL A 847 -5.40 -3.62 10.60
CA VAL A 847 -4.74 -2.71 9.63
C VAL A 847 -5.77 -2.02 8.73
N LEU A 848 -6.97 -2.59 8.58
CA LEU A 848 -8.04 -2.09 7.72
C LEU A 848 -9.00 -1.11 8.42
N LYS A 849 -9.05 -1.13 9.77
CA LYS A 849 -9.88 -0.28 10.63
C LYS A 849 -9.83 1.24 10.31
N PRO A 850 -8.71 1.85 9.91
CA PRO A 850 -8.69 3.27 9.55
C PRO A 850 -9.28 3.59 8.17
N TYR A 851 -9.62 2.57 7.38
CA TYR A 851 -9.91 2.70 5.94
C TYR A 851 -11.33 2.25 5.56
N PHE A 852 -11.88 1.27 6.28
CA PHE A 852 -13.23 0.75 6.09
C PHE A 852 -14.04 0.85 7.38
N THR A 853 -15.32 1.21 7.27
CA THR A 853 -16.25 1.19 8.42
C THR A 853 -16.48 -0.24 8.90
N LEU A 854 -16.94 -0.37 10.15
CA LEU A 854 -17.18 -1.68 10.77
C LEU A 854 -18.19 -2.52 9.97
N ALA A 855 -19.29 -1.91 9.50
CA ALA A 855 -20.26 -2.55 8.64
C ALA A 855 -19.64 -3.07 7.33
N VAL A 856 -18.76 -2.28 6.67
CA VAL A 856 -18.08 -2.73 5.45
C VAL A 856 -17.15 -3.91 5.71
N LEU A 857 -16.43 -3.94 6.84
CA LEU A 857 -15.60 -5.10 7.21
C LEU A 857 -16.45 -6.36 7.46
N VAL A 858 -17.54 -6.25 8.22
CA VAL A 858 -18.47 -7.36 8.50
C VAL A 858 -19.15 -7.87 7.24
N ASN A 859 -19.62 -6.98 6.36
CA ASN A 859 -20.28 -7.34 5.11
C ASN A 859 -19.33 -7.97 4.06
N ASN A 860 -18.01 -7.83 4.25
CA ASN A 860 -16.99 -8.58 3.51
C ASN A 860 -16.47 -9.80 4.32
N GLY A 861 -17.15 -10.12 5.43
CA GLY A 861 -17.00 -11.33 6.24
C GLY A 861 -15.82 -11.34 7.21
N PHE A 862 -15.32 -10.20 7.67
CA PHE A 862 -14.45 -10.17 8.85
C PHE A 862 -15.28 -10.52 10.09
N ASN A 863 -14.89 -11.57 10.80
CA ASN A 863 -15.70 -12.14 11.88
C ASN A 863 -15.41 -11.49 13.25
N ALA A 864 -16.22 -11.82 14.26
CA ALA A 864 -16.09 -11.30 15.62
C ALA A 864 -14.67 -11.42 16.21
N ALA A 865 -13.93 -12.49 15.90
CA ALA A 865 -12.55 -12.67 16.35
C ALA A 865 -11.60 -11.66 15.66
N ASN A 866 -11.70 -11.51 14.33
CA ASN A 866 -10.90 -10.53 13.60
C ASN A 866 -11.16 -9.09 14.08
N LEU A 867 -12.40 -8.79 14.46
CA LEU A 867 -12.80 -7.48 14.96
C LEU A 867 -12.30 -7.24 16.40
N LYS A 868 -12.24 -8.29 17.22
CA LYS A 868 -11.63 -8.23 18.55
C LYS A 868 -10.12 -7.97 18.46
N GLU A 869 -9.41 -8.69 17.59
CA GLU A 869 -7.98 -8.46 17.28
C GLU A 869 -7.72 -7.03 16.78
N ALA A 870 -8.70 -6.44 16.08
CA ALA A 870 -8.68 -5.06 15.60
C ALA A 870 -9.06 -4.00 16.65
N ASN A 871 -9.20 -4.39 17.93
CA ASN A 871 -9.65 -3.54 19.03
C ASN A 871 -10.95 -2.77 18.72
N PHE A 872 -11.91 -3.39 18.03
CA PHE A 872 -13.28 -2.87 18.03
C PHE A 872 -13.95 -3.18 19.38
N SER A 873 -14.63 -2.18 19.91
CA SER A 873 -15.46 -2.24 21.10
C SER A 873 -16.88 -2.68 20.74
N ALA A 874 -17.68 -3.05 21.74
CA ALA A 874 -19.10 -3.30 21.49
C ALA A 874 -19.86 -2.00 21.15
N THR A 875 -19.41 -0.85 21.67
CA THR A 875 -19.93 0.47 21.28
C THR A 875 -19.74 0.75 19.79
N ASP A 876 -18.62 0.31 19.20
CA ASP A 876 -18.43 0.40 17.75
C ASP A 876 -19.47 -0.46 17.00
N LEU A 877 -19.79 -1.67 17.49
CA LEU A 877 -20.88 -2.49 16.92
C LEU A 877 -22.25 -1.79 17.02
N LYS A 878 -22.50 -0.99 18.07
CA LYS A 878 -23.75 -0.22 18.22
C LYS A 878 -23.91 0.90 17.20
N ALA A 879 -22.80 1.47 16.74
CA ALA A 879 -22.81 2.68 15.93
C ALA A 879 -23.15 2.43 14.45
N TYR A 880 -23.11 1.18 13.99
CA TYR A 880 -23.27 0.82 12.58
C TYR A 880 -24.25 -0.33 12.30
N PHE A 881 -24.85 -0.92 13.34
CA PHE A 881 -25.92 -1.92 13.21
C PHE A 881 -27.10 -1.53 14.11
N SER A 882 -28.31 -1.62 13.58
CA SER A 882 -29.52 -1.49 14.39
C SER A 882 -29.70 -2.67 15.37
N LEU A 883 -30.51 -2.46 16.41
CA LEU A 883 -30.90 -3.51 17.35
C LEU A 883 -31.59 -4.70 16.63
N SER A 884 -32.36 -4.44 15.59
CA SER A 884 -33.00 -5.46 14.76
C SER A 884 -32.00 -6.22 13.88
N GLU A 885 -31.02 -5.56 13.25
CA GLU A 885 -29.97 -6.23 12.48
C GLU A 885 -29.07 -7.10 13.37
N LEU A 886 -28.65 -6.60 14.54
CA LEU A 886 -27.90 -7.39 15.51
C LEU A 886 -28.69 -8.60 16.05
N ALA A 887 -29.99 -8.44 16.32
CA ALA A 887 -30.87 -9.53 16.73
C ALA A 887 -31.15 -10.54 15.60
N ALA A 888 -31.11 -10.10 14.33
CA ALA A 888 -31.18 -10.96 13.14
C ALA A 888 -29.85 -11.67 12.80
N ALA A 889 -28.80 -11.44 13.61
CA ALA A 889 -27.55 -12.18 13.69
C ALA A 889 -26.61 -12.16 12.45
N PRO A 890 -25.84 -11.06 12.26
CA PRO A 890 -24.48 -11.15 11.72
C PRO A 890 -23.49 -11.77 12.74
N PHE A 891 -23.72 -11.58 14.04
CA PHE A 891 -22.99 -12.22 15.15
C PHE A 891 -23.94 -12.50 16.32
N SER A 892 -23.84 -13.68 16.94
CA SER A 892 -24.56 -13.99 18.17
C SER A 892 -23.86 -13.46 19.42
N ALA A 893 -24.62 -13.20 20.49
CA ALA A 893 -24.08 -12.90 21.82
C ALA A 893 -23.09 -13.97 22.32
N LYS A 894 -23.30 -15.23 21.92
CA LYS A 894 -22.45 -16.38 22.27
C LYS A 894 -21.07 -16.28 21.62
N GLU A 895 -21.00 -15.92 20.34
CA GLU A 895 -19.73 -15.69 19.64
C GLU A 895 -19.01 -14.46 20.19
N LEU A 896 -19.74 -13.38 20.47
CA LEU A 896 -19.18 -12.18 21.07
C LEU A 896 -18.62 -12.44 22.48
N LYS A 897 -19.30 -13.25 23.31
CA LYS A 897 -18.71 -13.71 24.59
C LYS A 897 -17.47 -14.59 24.36
N ALA A 898 -17.52 -15.53 23.42
CA ALA A 898 -16.43 -16.46 23.15
C ALA A 898 -15.13 -15.76 22.71
N VAL A 899 -15.23 -14.62 22.00
CA VAL A 899 -14.06 -13.77 21.65
C VAL A 899 -13.79 -12.66 22.67
N GLY A 900 -14.42 -12.69 23.85
CA GLY A 900 -14.11 -11.81 24.97
C GLY A 900 -14.68 -10.38 24.87
N PHE A 901 -15.85 -10.17 24.26
CA PHE A 901 -16.64 -8.95 24.52
C PHE A 901 -17.31 -9.05 25.90
N LEU A 902 -17.22 -7.98 26.68
CA LEU A 902 -17.72 -7.93 28.06
C LEU A 902 -19.21 -7.59 28.11
N LEU A 903 -19.94 -8.21 29.04
CA LEU A 903 -21.38 -8.03 29.22
C LEU A 903 -21.82 -6.56 29.37
N ALA A 904 -21.00 -5.73 30.02
CA ALA A 904 -21.21 -4.29 30.15
C ALA A 904 -21.50 -3.60 28.79
N GLY A 905 -20.90 -4.12 27.72
CA GLY A 905 -21.10 -3.68 26.34
C GLY A 905 -22.00 -4.59 25.50
N LEU A 906 -22.64 -5.64 26.05
CA LEU A 906 -23.58 -6.51 25.31
C LEU A 906 -25.03 -6.40 25.82
N LYS A 907 -25.21 -5.91 27.07
CA LYS A 907 -26.52 -5.75 27.74
C LYS A 907 -27.55 -4.89 26.98
N ASP A 908 -27.11 -3.86 26.24
CA ASP A 908 -27.99 -2.93 25.51
C ASP A 908 -28.27 -3.34 24.04
N TYR A 909 -27.97 -4.59 23.69
CA TYR A 909 -27.85 -5.07 22.29
C TYR A 909 -28.60 -6.39 22.07
N PHE A 910 -28.62 -7.23 23.10
CA PHE A 910 -29.25 -8.54 23.10
C PHE A 910 -30.32 -8.58 24.19
N THR A 911 -31.43 -9.27 23.91
CA THR A 911 -32.42 -9.58 24.96
C THR A 911 -31.78 -10.40 26.07
N ILE A 912 -32.38 -10.34 27.26
CA ILE A 912 -31.89 -11.13 28.40
C ILE A 912 -31.84 -12.63 28.07
N ASP A 913 -32.83 -13.16 27.33
CA ASP A 913 -32.84 -14.55 26.82
C ASP A 913 -31.64 -14.87 25.91
N ALA A 914 -31.26 -13.94 25.02
CA ALA A 914 -30.11 -14.12 24.13
C ALA A 914 -28.77 -14.04 24.89
N LEU A 915 -28.72 -13.33 26.02
CA LEU A 915 -27.56 -13.31 26.93
C LEU A 915 -27.49 -14.60 27.78
N VAL A 916 -28.63 -15.14 28.23
CA VAL A 916 -28.69 -16.47 28.87
C VAL A 916 -28.26 -17.57 27.89
N ALA A 917 -28.68 -17.50 26.63
CA ALA A 917 -28.23 -18.39 25.55
C ALA A 917 -26.74 -18.21 25.16
N ALA A 918 -26.09 -17.15 25.64
CA ALA A 918 -24.66 -16.86 25.50
C ALA A 918 -23.85 -17.18 26.77
N PRO A 919 -24.20 -18.27 27.49
CA PRO A 919 -23.85 -18.55 28.88
C PRO A 919 -23.36 -17.38 29.76
N PHE A 920 -24.12 -16.28 29.84
CA PHE A 920 -23.95 -15.31 30.93
C PHE A 920 -24.65 -15.81 32.19
N SER A 921 -23.94 -15.79 33.31
CA SER A 921 -24.43 -16.21 34.62
C SER A 921 -25.31 -15.13 35.26
N ALA A 922 -26.17 -15.53 36.20
CA ALA A 922 -26.95 -14.60 37.01
C ALA A 922 -26.07 -13.58 37.77
N LEU A 923 -24.84 -13.95 38.16
CA LEU A 923 -23.89 -13.06 38.83
C LEU A 923 -23.37 -11.96 37.89
N GLU A 924 -23.05 -12.31 36.64
CA GLU A 924 -22.67 -11.32 35.62
C GLU A 924 -23.85 -10.38 35.28
N LEU A 925 -25.06 -10.94 35.12
CA LEU A 925 -26.24 -10.20 34.67
C LEU A 925 -26.87 -9.31 35.76
N LYS A 926 -26.72 -9.66 37.04
CA LYS A 926 -27.22 -8.88 38.20
C LYS A 926 -26.75 -7.43 38.26
N THR A 927 -25.58 -7.11 37.70
CA THR A 927 -25.08 -5.72 37.63
C THR A 927 -25.94 -4.84 36.70
N TYR A 928 -26.79 -5.43 35.86
CA TYR A 928 -27.44 -4.76 34.74
C TYR A 928 -28.93 -5.02 34.57
N PHE A 929 -29.44 -6.14 35.11
CA PHE A 929 -30.85 -6.53 35.04
C PHE A 929 -31.45 -6.70 36.43
N THR A 930 -32.72 -6.34 36.59
CA THR A 930 -33.45 -6.47 37.85
C THR A 930 -33.71 -7.94 38.19
N LEU A 931 -34.01 -8.20 39.46
CA LEU A 931 -34.39 -9.54 39.93
C LEU A 931 -35.58 -10.09 39.14
N SER A 932 -36.61 -9.28 38.88
CA SER A 932 -37.79 -9.66 38.10
C SER A 932 -37.47 -10.06 36.65
N GLU A 933 -36.52 -9.39 36.01
CA GLU A 933 -36.08 -9.73 34.64
C GLU A 933 -35.27 -11.03 34.61
N LEU A 934 -34.35 -11.23 35.55
CA LEU A 934 -33.57 -12.47 35.67
C LEU A 934 -34.47 -13.69 35.96
N VAL A 935 -35.52 -13.47 36.75
CA VAL A 935 -36.56 -14.46 37.02
C VAL A 935 -37.37 -14.77 35.75
N ALA A 936 -37.78 -13.76 34.97
CA ALA A 936 -38.44 -13.96 33.68
C ALA A 936 -37.56 -14.71 32.67
N ALA A 937 -36.23 -14.46 32.70
CA ALA A 937 -35.21 -15.15 31.92
C ALA A 937 -34.87 -16.58 32.43
N LYS A 938 -35.65 -17.11 33.40
CA LYS A 938 -35.62 -18.49 33.88
C LYS A 938 -34.32 -18.91 34.60
N PHE A 939 -33.62 -17.98 35.24
CA PHE A 939 -32.62 -18.36 36.25
C PHE A 939 -33.30 -19.01 37.45
N SER A 940 -32.75 -20.12 37.96
CA SER A 940 -33.33 -20.79 39.13
C SER A 940 -33.11 -19.97 40.40
N ALA A 941 -33.94 -20.20 41.42
CA ALA A 941 -33.76 -19.56 42.73
C ALA A 941 -32.33 -19.77 43.30
N LYS A 942 -31.70 -20.91 43.01
CA LYS A 942 -30.31 -21.20 43.36
C LYS A 942 -29.31 -20.30 42.62
N ASP A 943 -29.51 -20.04 41.34
CA ASP A 943 -28.60 -19.20 40.55
C ASP A 943 -28.68 -17.73 41.01
N LEU A 944 -29.87 -17.26 41.35
CA LEU A 944 -30.11 -15.91 41.89
C LEU A 944 -29.49 -15.74 43.29
N VAL A 945 -29.64 -16.72 44.19
CA VAL A 945 -28.98 -16.70 45.50
C VAL A 945 -27.46 -16.85 45.37
N SER A 946 -26.97 -17.62 44.38
CA SER A 946 -25.54 -17.71 44.05
C SER A 946 -24.98 -16.42 43.44
N ALA A 947 -25.81 -15.64 42.76
CA ALA A 947 -25.52 -14.25 42.38
C ALA A 947 -25.58 -13.27 43.57
N GLY A 948 -25.85 -13.76 44.78
CA GLY A 948 -25.92 -12.97 46.01
C GLY A 948 -27.13 -12.06 46.09
N PHE A 949 -28.25 -12.39 45.43
CA PHE A 949 -29.55 -11.87 45.88
C PHE A 949 -29.88 -12.51 47.23
N LEU A 950 -30.43 -11.74 48.15
CA LEU A 950 -30.80 -12.25 49.47
C LEU A 950 -32.10 -13.04 49.36
N LEU A 951 -32.29 -14.01 50.27
CA LEU A 951 -33.59 -14.70 50.38
C LEU A 951 -34.76 -13.75 50.72
N SER A 952 -34.49 -12.55 51.24
CA SER A 952 -35.49 -11.50 51.44
C SER A 952 -36.00 -10.90 50.12
N ASP A 953 -35.17 -10.87 49.09
CA ASP A 953 -35.44 -10.18 47.83
C ASP A 953 -36.41 -11.02 46.96
N LEU A 954 -36.36 -12.34 47.16
CA LEU A 954 -37.29 -13.34 46.62
C LEU A 954 -38.51 -13.60 47.53
N LYS A 955 -38.78 -12.73 48.52
CA LYS A 955 -39.91 -12.84 49.47
C LYS A 955 -40.85 -11.63 49.36
N PRO A 956 -42.02 -11.66 50.02
CA PRO A 956 -42.94 -10.51 50.05
C PRO A 956 -42.25 -9.28 50.67
N PRO A 957 -42.50 -8.06 50.15
CA PRO A 957 -43.56 -7.71 49.20
C PRO A 957 -43.20 -7.88 47.71
N ILE A 958 -41.94 -8.15 47.36
CA ILE A 958 -41.47 -8.15 45.95
C ILE A 958 -42.06 -9.34 45.18
N PHE A 959 -41.97 -10.53 45.76
CA PHE A 959 -42.68 -11.71 45.28
C PHE A 959 -43.71 -12.12 46.33
N THR A 960 -45.00 -12.09 45.99
CA THR A 960 -46.01 -12.75 46.84
C THR A 960 -45.78 -14.26 46.80
N LEU A 961 -46.17 -14.98 47.86
CA LEU A 961 -45.94 -16.42 47.92
C LEU A 961 -46.67 -17.18 46.79
N ASP A 962 -47.82 -16.67 46.35
CA ASP A 962 -48.56 -17.16 45.18
C ASP A 962 -47.80 -16.98 43.85
N ILE A 963 -47.11 -15.85 43.65
CA ILE A 963 -46.24 -15.65 42.48
C ILE A 963 -45.01 -16.55 42.58
N LEU A 964 -44.31 -16.53 43.72
CA LEU A 964 -43.08 -17.28 43.95
C LEU A 964 -43.23 -18.78 43.65
N THR A 965 -44.36 -19.37 44.06
CA THR A 965 -44.66 -20.80 43.89
C THR A 965 -45.23 -21.17 42.53
N LYS A 966 -45.67 -20.19 41.73
CA LYS A 966 -45.96 -20.36 40.28
C LYS A 966 -44.71 -20.17 39.41
N THR A 967 -43.72 -19.43 39.92
CA THR A 967 -42.48 -19.10 39.22
C THR A 967 -41.40 -20.18 39.35
N PHE A 968 -41.26 -20.80 40.52
CA PHE A 968 -40.25 -21.82 40.79
C PHE A 968 -40.88 -23.14 41.24
N SER A 969 -40.30 -24.26 40.83
CA SER A 969 -40.66 -25.56 41.41
C SER A 969 -40.23 -25.64 42.88
N LEU A 970 -40.90 -26.48 43.65
CA LEU A 970 -40.58 -26.69 45.06
C LEU A 970 -39.12 -27.19 45.28
N THR A 971 -38.59 -27.95 44.32
CA THR A 971 -37.20 -28.41 44.31
C THR A 971 -36.20 -27.25 44.10
N GLU A 972 -36.53 -26.29 43.24
CA GLU A 972 -35.70 -25.08 43.03
C GLU A 972 -35.75 -24.16 44.24
N LEU A 973 -36.92 -23.96 44.86
CA LEU A 973 -37.03 -23.17 46.10
C LEU A 973 -36.18 -23.79 47.21
N LYS A 974 -36.26 -25.10 47.42
CA LYS A 974 -35.43 -25.81 48.40
C LYS A 974 -33.93 -25.68 48.08
N THR A 975 -33.52 -25.92 46.83
CA THR A 975 -32.10 -25.84 46.43
C THR A 975 -31.56 -24.41 46.35
N GLY A 976 -32.44 -23.41 46.27
CA GLY A 976 -32.16 -22.00 46.50
C GLY A 976 -32.15 -21.60 47.98
N GLY A 977 -32.31 -22.55 48.91
CA GLY A 977 -32.15 -22.32 50.35
C GLY A 977 -33.40 -21.85 51.11
N PHE A 978 -34.59 -21.86 50.48
CA PHE A 978 -35.83 -21.55 51.20
C PHE A 978 -36.10 -22.60 52.28
N SER A 979 -36.43 -22.13 53.49
CA SER A 979 -36.73 -23.04 54.59
C SER A 979 -38.11 -23.66 54.44
N ALA A 980 -38.33 -24.84 55.01
CA ALA A 980 -39.67 -25.42 55.10
C ALA A 980 -40.68 -24.49 55.83
N ALA A 981 -40.21 -23.55 56.66
CA ALA A 981 -41.05 -22.57 57.34
C ALA A 981 -41.60 -21.50 56.38
N ASP A 982 -40.77 -21.06 55.42
CA ASP A 982 -41.16 -20.09 54.38
C ASP A 982 -42.20 -20.67 53.41
N LEU A 983 -42.10 -21.97 53.14
CA LEU A 983 -42.86 -22.67 52.10
C LEU A 983 -44.16 -23.32 52.62
N LYS A 984 -44.23 -23.59 53.93
CA LYS A 984 -45.42 -24.16 54.62
C LYS A 984 -46.77 -23.49 54.32
N PRO A 985 -46.90 -22.17 54.05
CA PRO A 985 -48.21 -21.56 53.79
C PRO A 985 -48.77 -21.88 52.39
N SER A 986 -47.98 -22.42 51.46
CA SER A 986 -48.41 -22.72 50.08
C SER A 986 -48.17 -24.17 49.63
N PHE A 987 -47.39 -24.97 50.36
CA PHE A 987 -47.18 -26.39 50.05
C PHE A 987 -47.62 -27.29 51.20
N THR A 988 -48.19 -28.44 50.86
CA THR A 988 -48.52 -29.48 51.83
C THR A 988 -47.26 -30.14 52.38
N LEU A 989 -47.39 -30.77 53.55
CA LEU A 989 -46.30 -31.55 54.13
C LEU A 989 -45.84 -32.70 53.21
N SER A 990 -46.73 -33.27 52.41
CA SER A 990 -46.38 -34.34 51.45
C SER A 990 -45.38 -33.85 50.40
N GLU A 991 -45.61 -32.66 49.84
CA GLU A 991 -44.75 -32.08 48.80
C GLU A 991 -43.38 -31.68 49.38
N LEU A 992 -43.37 -31.05 50.56
CA LEU A 992 -42.13 -30.69 51.28
C LEU A 992 -41.28 -31.93 51.63
N VAL A 993 -41.93 -33.01 52.06
CA VAL A 993 -41.25 -34.28 52.36
C VAL A 993 -40.78 -34.97 51.07
N THR A 994 -41.54 -34.88 49.97
CA THR A 994 -41.19 -35.47 48.68
C THR A 994 -39.95 -34.81 48.05
N VAL A 995 -39.76 -33.50 48.19
CA VAL A 995 -38.48 -32.84 47.81
C VAL A 995 -37.36 -33.05 48.84
N GLY A 996 -37.62 -33.83 49.89
CA GLY A 996 -36.64 -34.27 50.88
C GLY A 996 -36.21 -33.19 51.88
N PHE A 997 -37.10 -32.26 52.29
CA PHE A 997 -36.83 -31.46 53.49
C PHE A 997 -36.65 -32.39 54.69
N LEU A 998 -35.64 -32.10 55.51
CA LEU A 998 -35.20 -32.96 56.62
C LEU A 998 -36.16 -32.80 57.81
N ALA A 999 -36.29 -33.84 58.65
CA ALA A 999 -37.15 -33.78 59.84
C ALA A 999 -36.81 -32.61 60.78
N THR A 1000 -35.54 -32.20 60.82
CA THR A 1000 -35.04 -31.00 61.51
C THR A 1000 -35.67 -29.71 60.98
N GLU A 1001 -35.68 -29.55 59.65
CA GLU A 1001 -36.22 -28.37 58.95
C GLU A 1001 -37.75 -28.30 59.06
N LEU A 1002 -38.42 -29.45 58.93
CA LEU A 1002 -39.87 -29.57 59.07
C LEU A 1002 -40.33 -29.29 60.50
N LYS A 1003 -39.53 -29.67 61.51
CA LYS A 1003 -39.81 -29.26 62.89
C LYS A 1003 -39.59 -27.77 63.12
N ALA A 1004 -38.54 -27.19 62.54
CA ALA A 1004 -38.31 -25.74 62.60
C ALA A 1004 -39.45 -24.95 61.93
N ALA A 1005 -40.06 -25.51 60.88
CA ALA A 1005 -41.31 -25.03 60.27
C ALA A 1005 -42.56 -25.21 61.16
N GLY A 1006 -42.44 -25.82 62.35
CA GLY A 1006 -43.56 -26.08 63.24
C GLY A 1006 -44.52 -27.15 62.72
N PHE A 1007 -44.04 -28.19 62.05
CA PHE A 1007 -44.80 -29.43 61.89
C PHE A 1007 -44.61 -30.30 63.14
N SER A 1008 -45.71 -30.82 63.68
CA SER A 1008 -45.67 -31.74 64.82
C SER A 1008 -45.30 -33.16 64.39
N ALA A 1009 -44.88 -34.00 65.35
CA ALA A 1009 -44.68 -35.43 65.10
C ALA A 1009 -45.96 -36.09 64.54
N THR A 1010 -47.14 -35.65 64.99
CA THR A 1010 -48.44 -36.11 64.48
C THR A 1010 -48.67 -35.76 63.02
N ASN A 1011 -48.13 -34.63 62.53
CA ASN A 1011 -48.19 -34.30 61.10
C ASN A 1011 -47.24 -35.19 60.27
N LEU A 1012 -46.04 -35.49 60.78
CA LEU A 1012 -45.05 -36.30 60.08
C LEU A 1012 -45.33 -37.81 60.09
N LYS A 1013 -46.31 -38.27 60.89
CA LYS A 1013 -46.66 -39.68 61.05
C LYS A 1013 -46.68 -40.52 59.75
N PRO A 1014 -47.26 -40.05 58.62
CA PRO A 1014 -47.34 -40.85 57.40
C PRO A 1014 -45.98 -41.17 56.73
N TYR A 1015 -44.89 -40.55 57.18
CA TYR A 1015 -43.55 -40.65 56.58
C TYR A 1015 -42.54 -41.36 57.48
N PHE A 1016 -42.98 -41.87 58.63
CA PHE A 1016 -42.20 -42.76 59.51
C PHE A 1016 -42.27 -44.20 58.99
N GLY A 1017 -41.20 -45.00 59.11
CA GLY A 1017 -41.26 -46.42 58.76
C GLY A 1017 -39.93 -47.13 58.56
N LEU A 1018 -40.01 -48.36 58.07
CA LEU A 1018 -38.91 -49.31 57.89
C LEU A 1018 -38.60 -49.51 56.39
N TYR A 1019 -37.31 -49.76 56.10
CA TYR A 1019 -36.62 -49.61 54.80
C TYR A 1019 -37.15 -50.45 53.60
N ILE A 1020 -38.29 -51.14 53.69
CA ILE A 1020 -38.70 -52.15 52.68
C ILE A 1020 -40.20 -52.06 52.35
N LEU A 1021 -40.50 -51.84 51.06
CA LEU A 1021 -41.77 -51.97 50.31
C LEU A 1021 -42.80 -50.81 50.28
N ILE A 1022 -42.71 -49.76 51.10
CA ILE A 1022 -43.37 -48.45 50.83
C ILE A 1022 -42.39 -47.34 51.22
N SER A 1023 -42.43 -46.19 50.54
CA SER A 1023 -41.49 -45.07 50.69
C SER A 1023 -41.66 -44.27 52.00
N SER A 1024 -41.39 -44.89 53.15
CA SER A 1024 -41.13 -44.17 54.39
C SER A 1024 -39.85 -43.37 54.25
N LEU A 1025 -39.88 -42.08 54.59
CA LEU A 1025 -38.73 -41.19 54.40
C LEU A 1025 -37.89 -41.06 55.68
N PHE A 1026 -38.45 -40.62 56.81
CA PHE A 1026 -37.61 -40.32 57.98
C PHE A 1026 -37.33 -41.52 58.87
N THR A 1027 -36.06 -41.73 59.24
CA THR A 1027 -35.64 -42.77 60.21
C THR A 1027 -35.79 -42.32 61.66
N ALA A 1028 -35.82 -43.29 62.59
CA ALA A 1028 -35.82 -43.06 64.03
C ALA A 1028 -34.66 -42.15 64.51
N ALA A 1029 -33.50 -42.20 63.85
CA ALA A 1029 -32.36 -41.34 64.17
C ALA A 1029 -32.65 -39.87 63.85
N GLU A 1030 -33.13 -39.57 62.64
CA GLU A 1030 -33.46 -38.21 62.21
C GLU A 1030 -34.47 -37.51 63.11
N LEU A 1031 -35.48 -38.24 63.55
CA LEU A 1031 -36.50 -37.70 64.48
C LEU A 1031 -35.86 -37.30 65.82
N LYS A 1032 -34.80 -38.00 66.25
CA LYS A 1032 -34.01 -37.62 67.43
C LYS A 1032 -33.16 -36.38 67.22
N ALA A 1033 -32.51 -36.20 66.07
CA ALA A 1033 -31.74 -34.97 65.80
C ALA A 1033 -32.63 -33.75 65.51
N ALA A 1034 -33.82 -33.96 64.94
CA ALA A 1034 -34.89 -32.97 64.98
C ALA A 1034 -35.33 -32.66 66.43
N GLY A 1035 -35.05 -33.57 67.37
CA GLY A 1035 -35.40 -33.42 68.78
C GLY A 1035 -36.88 -33.58 69.04
N TYR A 1036 -37.61 -34.34 68.21
CA TYR A 1036 -38.93 -34.84 68.61
C TYR A 1036 -38.72 -35.79 69.78
N ASN A 1037 -39.32 -35.53 70.94
CA ASN A 1037 -39.11 -36.37 72.11
C ASN A 1037 -40.00 -37.64 72.08
N SER A 1038 -39.71 -38.61 72.95
CA SER A 1038 -40.44 -39.88 73.02
C SER A 1038 -41.95 -39.67 73.19
N THR A 1039 -42.37 -38.74 74.05
CA THR A 1039 -43.78 -38.39 74.27
C THR A 1039 -44.44 -37.80 73.02
N GLN A 1040 -43.74 -36.98 72.24
CA GLN A 1040 -44.24 -36.44 70.98
C GLN A 1040 -44.42 -37.54 69.92
N LEU A 1041 -43.49 -38.49 69.84
CA LEU A 1041 -43.61 -39.65 68.95
C LEU A 1041 -44.75 -40.60 69.37
N TYR A 1042 -44.89 -40.87 70.67
CA TYR A 1042 -46.00 -41.67 71.20
C TYR A 1042 -47.36 -40.99 70.97
N ASN A 1043 -47.45 -39.68 71.19
CA ASN A 1043 -48.67 -38.89 70.96
C ASN A 1043 -48.98 -38.66 69.47
N ALA A 1044 -48.02 -38.87 68.57
CA ALA A 1044 -48.28 -39.05 67.14
C ALA A 1044 -48.97 -40.40 66.84
N GLY A 1045 -49.03 -41.29 67.83
CA GLY A 1045 -49.59 -42.63 67.72
C GLY A 1045 -48.63 -43.63 67.05
N LEU A 1046 -47.32 -43.47 67.26
CA LEU A 1046 -46.40 -44.60 67.20
C LEU A 1046 -46.59 -45.40 68.51
N GLN A 1047 -47.30 -46.52 68.43
CA GLN A 1047 -47.69 -47.35 69.58
C GLN A 1047 -47.33 -48.81 69.33
N ILE A 1048 -47.36 -49.62 70.39
CA ILE A 1048 -46.81 -50.99 70.38
C ILE A 1048 -47.71 -51.95 69.57
N SER A 1049 -47.30 -52.29 68.36
CA SER A 1049 -47.83 -53.41 67.57
C SER A 1049 -46.73 -54.42 67.22
N LYS A 1050 -47.05 -55.72 67.33
CA LYS A 1050 -46.11 -56.83 67.15
C LYS A 1050 -45.68 -56.96 65.68
N PHE A 1051 -44.44 -56.61 65.37
CA PHE A 1051 -43.75 -57.04 64.13
C PHE A 1051 -44.50 -56.77 62.80
N ASP A 1052 -45.38 -55.76 62.75
CA ASP A 1052 -45.73 -55.17 61.46
C ASP A 1052 -44.48 -54.45 60.91
N LYS A 1053 -44.34 -54.44 59.58
CA LYS A 1053 -43.13 -53.92 58.92
C LYS A 1053 -43.23 -52.41 58.62
N THR A 1054 -44.15 -51.68 59.26
CA THR A 1054 -44.51 -50.31 58.82
C THR A 1054 -44.27 -49.21 59.85
N ASN A 1055 -44.01 -49.52 61.13
CA ASN A 1055 -43.76 -48.52 62.18
C ASN A 1055 -42.48 -48.79 63.00
N PHE A 1056 -41.96 -47.77 63.69
CA PHE A 1056 -40.79 -47.91 64.57
C PHE A 1056 -41.10 -48.67 65.86
N SER A 1057 -40.26 -49.64 66.20
CA SER A 1057 -40.26 -50.27 67.52
C SER A 1057 -39.54 -49.42 68.57
N GLY A 1058 -39.88 -49.61 69.85
CA GLY A 1058 -39.16 -48.98 70.98
C GLY A 1058 -37.67 -49.33 71.01
N LEU A 1059 -37.29 -50.51 70.52
CA LEU A 1059 -35.91 -50.95 70.39
C LEU A 1059 -35.14 -50.15 69.31
N GLU A 1060 -35.80 -49.74 68.23
CA GLU A 1060 -35.19 -48.92 67.18
C GLU A 1060 -35.06 -47.46 67.60
N LEU A 1061 -36.04 -46.93 68.33
CA LEU A 1061 -35.90 -45.63 69.00
C LEU A 1061 -34.72 -45.65 70.00
N PHE A 1062 -34.57 -46.71 70.78
CA PHE A 1062 -33.41 -46.86 71.67
C PHE A 1062 -32.08 -46.95 70.91
N ARG A 1063 -32.02 -47.72 69.80
CA ARG A 1063 -30.83 -47.80 68.93
C ARG A 1063 -30.49 -46.46 68.25
N ALA A 1064 -31.50 -45.66 67.93
CA ALA A 1064 -31.36 -44.27 67.51
C ALA A 1064 -30.92 -43.32 68.66
N GLY A 1065 -30.72 -43.83 69.87
CA GLY A 1065 -30.16 -43.09 71.01
C GLY A 1065 -31.20 -42.39 71.90
N TYR A 1066 -32.49 -42.65 71.74
CA TYR A 1066 -33.51 -42.21 72.72
C TYR A 1066 -33.29 -42.93 74.07
N ASN A 1067 -33.54 -42.24 75.19
CA ASN A 1067 -33.29 -42.81 76.51
C ASN A 1067 -34.37 -43.85 76.86
N VAL A 1068 -33.97 -45.05 77.30
CA VAL A 1068 -34.89 -46.12 77.74
C VAL A 1068 -35.91 -45.62 78.76
N ASN A 1069 -35.50 -44.79 79.72
CA ASN A 1069 -36.39 -44.27 80.74
C ASN A 1069 -37.43 -43.29 80.16
N GLU A 1070 -37.04 -42.48 79.18
CA GLU A 1070 -37.95 -41.56 78.47
C GLU A 1070 -38.88 -42.30 77.50
N LEU A 1071 -38.44 -43.41 76.91
CA LEU A 1071 -39.25 -44.27 76.05
C LEU A 1071 -40.30 -45.04 76.88
N ASN A 1072 -39.87 -45.66 77.97
CA ASN A 1072 -40.76 -46.36 78.91
C ASN A 1072 -41.78 -45.37 79.52
N ALA A 1073 -41.35 -44.18 79.94
CA ALA A 1073 -42.24 -43.15 80.48
C ALA A 1073 -43.19 -42.53 79.44
N ALA A 1074 -42.84 -42.58 78.16
CA ALA A 1074 -43.76 -42.21 77.07
C ALA A 1074 -44.76 -43.33 76.72
N GLY A 1075 -44.47 -44.60 77.06
CA GLY A 1075 -45.35 -45.75 76.81
C GLY A 1075 -44.83 -46.78 75.81
N PHE A 1076 -43.53 -46.80 75.48
CA PHE A 1076 -42.91 -47.85 74.66
C PHE A 1076 -42.35 -48.99 75.53
N GLU A 1077 -42.51 -50.24 75.10
CA GLU A 1077 -41.87 -51.41 75.74
C GLU A 1077 -40.52 -51.74 75.09
N ILE A 1078 -39.52 -52.08 75.92
CA ILE A 1078 -38.17 -52.50 75.49
C ILE A 1078 -37.74 -53.68 76.37
N VAL A 1079 -37.53 -54.85 75.77
CA VAL A 1079 -37.19 -56.09 76.49
C VAL A 1079 -35.77 -56.54 76.13
N PHE A 1080 -34.95 -56.80 77.16
CA PHE A 1080 -33.61 -57.40 77.04
C PHE A 1080 -33.63 -58.81 77.66
N GLN A 1081 -32.96 -59.79 77.04
CA GLN A 1081 -32.82 -61.15 77.57
C GLN A 1081 -31.35 -61.49 77.92
N PRO A 1082 -31.07 -62.16 79.07
CA PRO A 1082 -29.73 -62.64 79.42
C PRO A 1082 -29.30 -63.91 78.66
N ALA A 1083 -27.99 -64.19 78.69
CA ALA A 1083 -27.34 -65.25 77.91
C ALA A 1083 -27.19 -66.61 78.65
N PRO A 1084 -27.00 -67.74 77.92
CA PRO A 1084 -26.63 -69.03 78.51
C PRO A 1084 -25.13 -69.15 78.77
N VAL A 1085 -24.75 -69.95 79.77
CA VAL A 1085 -23.36 -70.27 80.14
C VAL A 1085 -23.02 -71.71 79.72
N ILE A 1086 -21.83 -71.94 79.17
CA ILE A 1086 -21.26 -73.29 78.97
C ILE A 1086 -19.84 -73.33 79.54
N THR A 1087 -19.51 -74.41 80.26
CA THR A 1087 -18.24 -74.57 80.99
C THR A 1087 -17.42 -75.76 80.46
N ASN A 1088 -16.33 -75.49 79.73
CA ASN A 1088 -15.01 -76.11 79.98
C ASN A 1088 -13.88 -75.54 79.10
N VAL A 1089 -12.64 -75.84 79.49
CA VAL A 1089 -11.39 -75.13 79.15
C VAL A 1089 -10.69 -75.76 77.92
N SER A 1090 -10.23 -74.99 76.93
CA SER A 1090 -8.83 -74.51 76.84
C SER A 1090 -8.61 -73.39 75.80
N TYR A 1091 -7.66 -72.50 76.09
CA TYR A 1091 -7.13 -71.46 75.17
C TYR A 1091 -6.28 -72.12 74.04
N VAL A 1092 -5.92 -71.48 72.91
CA VAL A 1092 -5.33 -70.14 72.70
C VAL A 1092 -5.63 -69.55 71.29
N ARG A 1093 -6.01 -68.26 71.24
CA ARG A 1093 -5.98 -67.27 70.12
C ARG A 1093 -6.55 -67.62 68.71
N ASN A 1094 -7.36 -66.67 68.23
CA ASN A 1094 -7.56 -66.24 66.83
C ASN A 1094 -8.27 -67.17 65.83
N SER A 1095 -9.54 -66.85 65.57
CA SER A 1095 -10.32 -67.19 64.36
C SER A 1095 -11.29 -66.02 64.09
N VAL A 1096 -11.41 -65.39 62.91
CA VAL A 1096 -11.61 -65.88 61.52
C VAL A 1096 -13.07 -66.31 61.23
N ASN A 1097 -13.68 -65.60 60.29
CA ASN A 1097 -14.66 -66.04 59.27
C ASN A 1097 -14.70 -64.90 58.20
N ILE A 1098 -14.55 -65.10 56.89
CA ILE A 1098 -15.14 -66.06 55.94
C ILE A 1098 -16.65 -65.74 55.78
N ASP A 1099 -17.14 -64.99 54.77
CA ASP A 1099 -16.91 -64.90 53.29
C ASP A 1099 -17.74 -65.91 52.48
N PHE A 1100 -18.38 -65.42 51.39
CA PHE A 1100 -18.25 -65.96 50.01
C PHE A 1100 -19.20 -65.29 48.96
N THR A 1101 -18.57 -64.62 47.98
CA THR A 1101 -18.95 -64.50 46.54
C THR A 1101 -20.29 -63.93 46.03
N GLN A 1102 -20.16 -62.81 45.29
CA GLN A 1102 -20.65 -62.50 43.92
C GLN A 1102 -22.09 -62.79 43.44
N THR A 1103 -22.73 -61.76 42.86
CA THR A 1103 -23.32 -61.82 41.49
C THR A 1103 -23.45 -60.40 40.90
N THR A 1104 -23.90 -60.27 39.63
CA THR A 1104 -23.80 -59.04 38.83
C THR A 1104 -25.13 -58.36 38.47
N ALA A 1105 -25.06 -57.02 38.35
CA ALA A 1105 -25.85 -56.12 37.48
C ALA A 1105 -27.25 -55.59 37.91
N ASN A 1106 -27.49 -54.36 37.40
CA ASN A 1106 -28.75 -53.65 37.13
C ASN A 1106 -29.50 -52.79 38.19
N THR A 1107 -29.79 -51.57 37.73
CA THR A 1107 -30.96 -50.69 37.98
C THR A 1107 -31.20 -49.97 39.33
N ASN A 1108 -31.31 -48.63 39.20
CA ASN A 1108 -32.25 -47.69 39.84
C ASN A 1108 -32.31 -47.49 41.38
N ALA A 1109 -31.70 -46.37 41.80
CA ALA A 1109 -32.29 -45.30 42.63
C ALA A 1109 -32.45 -45.44 44.17
N ILE A 1110 -32.75 -44.29 44.80
CA ILE A 1110 -33.37 -44.06 46.14
C ILE A 1110 -32.46 -43.95 47.41
N THR A 1111 -32.24 -42.69 47.82
CA THR A 1111 -32.18 -42.06 49.18
C THR A 1111 -31.32 -42.59 50.35
N GLY A 1112 -30.77 -41.62 51.10
CA GLY A 1112 -30.67 -41.64 52.58
C GLY A 1112 -29.28 -41.93 53.18
N TYR A 1113 -28.96 -41.48 54.41
CA TYR A 1113 -29.64 -40.50 55.27
C TYR A 1113 -28.70 -39.98 56.39
N LEU A 1114 -29.26 -39.20 57.33
CA LEU A 1114 -28.64 -38.72 58.58
C LEU A 1114 -28.65 -39.86 59.66
N VAL A 1115 -28.33 -39.76 60.97
CA VAL A 1115 -27.90 -38.68 61.90
C VAL A 1115 -27.35 -39.24 63.25
N SER A 1116 -26.92 -38.35 64.17
CA SER A 1116 -26.68 -38.54 65.63
C SER A 1116 -25.57 -39.50 66.07
N THR A 1117 -24.57 -39.14 66.88
CA THR A 1117 -24.50 -38.45 68.19
C THR A 1117 -25.02 -39.24 69.40
N ASN A 1118 -24.25 -39.22 70.49
CA ASN A 1118 -24.77 -39.06 71.86
C ASN A 1118 -23.63 -38.68 72.84
N ASN A 1119 -24.01 -38.13 74.00
CA ASN A 1119 -23.18 -37.82 75.18
C ASN A 1119 -22.03 -36.79 74.95
N GLY A 1120 -22.12 -35.52 75.38
CA GLY A 1120 -23.17 -34.85 76.15
C GLY A 1120 -22.81 -34.66 77.63
N GLN A 1121 -22.18 -33.52 77.96
CA GLN A 1121 -21.99 -32.92 79.28
C GLN A 1121 -21.71 -31.41 79.07
N THR A 1122 -22.18 -30.53 79.96
CA THR A 1122 -22.09 -29.07 79.81
C THR A 1122 -21.35 -28.40 80.95
N TYR A 1123 -20.31 -27.62 80.66
CA TYR A 1123 -19.87 -26.51 81.51
C TYR A 1123 -19.26 -25.36 80.71
N THR A 1124 -19.53 -24.13 81.14
CA THR A 1124 -18.94 -22.89 80.62
C THR A 1124 -17.69 -22.52 81.42
N SER A 1125 -16.49 -22.61 80.83
CA SER A 1125 -15.34 -21.74 81.21
C SER A 1125 -14.12 -21.84 80.28
N ILE A 1126 -13.67 -20.65 79.86
CA ILE A 1126 -12.30 -20.12 79.77
C ILE A 1126 -11.08 -21.07 79.97
N SER A 1127 -10.07 -20.90 79.10
CA SER A 1127 -8.59 -21.03 79.31
C SER A 1127 -7.79 -22.17 78.62
N ASN A 1128 -7.09 -21.77 77.55
CA ASN A 1128 -5.66 -21.96 77.17
C ASN A 1128 -4.87 -23.29 77.36
N THR A 1129 -3.89 -23.45 76.45
CA THR A 1129 -2.58 -24.18 76.51
C THR A 1129 -2.50 -25.60 75.90
N VAL A 1130 -1.39 -26.06 75.27
CA VAL A 1130 -0.21 -25.37 74.66
C VAL A 1130 0.47 -26.27 73.58
N SER A 1131 0.75 -25.70 72.41
CA SER A 1131 1.86 -26.00 71.45
C SER A 1131 2.13 -27.47 71.00
N PRO A 1132 3.31 -27.88 70.45
CA PRO A 1132 3.37 -28.19 69.01
C PRO A 1132 4.00 -29.55 68.62
N ILE A 1133 3.85 -29.96 67.35
CA ILE A 1133 4.41 -31.21 66.78
C ILE A 1133 5.53 -30.92 65.75
N ARG A 1134 6.54 -31.81 65.68
CA ARG A 1134 7.74 -31.72 64.81
C ARG A 1134 8.28 -33.14 64.53
N ILE A 1135 9.23 -33.27 63.57
CA ILE A 1135 10.11 -34.45 63.29
C ILE A 1135 9.43 -35.55 62.43
N PRO A 1136 10.09 -36.22 61.43
CA PRO A 1136 11.35 -35.95 60.70
C PRO A 1136 11.25 -36.00 59.14
N SER A 1137 12.41 -35.89 58.47
CA SER A 1137 12.74 -36.27 57.06
C SER A 1137 13.69 -37.51 57.12
N PRO A 1138 14.00 -38.37 56.10
CA PRO A 1138 14.06 -38.15 54.63
C PRO A 1138 13.43 -39.35 53.82
N SER A 1139 13.76 -39.78 52.58
CA SER A 1139 14.86 -39.48 51.62
C SER A 1139 14.56 -39.85 50.13
N THR A 1140 15.01 -38.97 49.22
CA THR A 1140 15.62 -39.17 47.87
C THR A 1140 15.19 -40.26 46.85
N ASN A 1141 15.18 -39.82 45.58
CA ASN A 1141 15.47 -40.54 44.32
C ASN A 1141 14.42 -41.47 43.68
N LYS A 1142 13.58 -40.87 42.80
CA LYS A 1142 13.82 -40.91 41.33
C LYS A 1142 12.88 -39.96 40.57
N ASN A 1143 13.40 -39.22 39.59
CA ASN A 1143 12.62 -38.33 38.73
C ASN A 1143 12.09 -39.06 37.49
N ILE A 1144 10.81 -38.86 37.17
CA ILE A 1144 10.33 -38.64 35.80
C ILE A 1144 9.34 -37.47 35.88
N THR A 1145 9.44 -36.51 34.97
CA THR A 1145 8.67 -35.25 35.01
C THR A 1145 7.92 -35.04 33.70
N ILE A 1146 6.60 -34.80 33.79
CA ILE A 1146 5.85 -33.96 32.85
C ILE A 1146 4.93 -33.05 33.68
N THR A 1147 4.82 -31.79 33.27
CA THR A 1147 4.18 -30.70 34.02
C THR A 1147 2.72 -30.50 33.61
N ILE A 1148 1.86 -30.13 34.58
CA ILE A 1148 0.60 -29.41 34.33
C ILE A 1148 0.61 -28.16 35.21
N THR A 1149 0.24 -27.00 34.63
CA THR A 1149 0.24 -25.71 35.32
C THR A 1149 -1.14 -25.41 35.91
N ALA A 1150 -1.19 -24.84 37.11
CA ALA A 1150 -2.42 -24.60 37.87
C ALA A 1150 -3.00 -23.18 37.65
N SER A 1151 -4.27 -23.02 38.03
CA SER A 1151 -4.91 -21.75 38.33
C SER A 1151 -5.82 -21.93 39.53
N ASP A 1152 -5.46 -21.35 40.67
CA ASP A 1152 -6.30 -21.27 41.88
C ASP A 1152 -6.61 -19.80 42.20
N ASP A 1153 -7.78 -19.57 42.77
CA ASP A 1153 -8.33 -18.26 43.20
C ASP A 1153 -8.82 -18.40 44.66
N LEU A 1154 -8.71 -17.36 45.50
CA LEU A 1154 -9.28 -17.30 46.87
C LEU A 1154 -9.10 -15.93 47.58
N THR A 1155 -10.22 -15.22 47.81
CA THR A 1155 -10.69 -14.40 48.97
C THR A 1155 -9.70 -14.00 50.12
N SER A 1156 -9.80 -12.87 50.86
CA SER A 1156 -10.96 -12.12 51.44
C SER A 1156 -10.59 -10.71 52.02
N GLY A 1157 -11.54 -9.96 52.65
CA GLY A 1157 -11.38 -8.58 53.22
C GLY A 1157 -10.67 -8.47 54.61
N TYR A 1158 -10.50 -7.29 55.25
CA TYR A 1158 -11.54 -6.34 55.77
C TYR A 1158 -11.06 -4.86 55.99
N LYS A 1159 -11.65 -4.07 56.92
CA LYS A 1159 -11.54 -2.57 57.10
C LYS A 1159 -11.43 -2.18 58.62
N ILE A 1160 -11.27 -0.93 59.13
CA ILE A 1160 -11.20 0.48 58.65
C ILE A 1160 -10.56 1.41 59.74
N SER A 1161 -9.96 2.59 59.41
CA SER A 1161 -10.05 3.90 60.16
C SER A 1161 -9.02 4.98 59.72
N GLU A 1162 -9.23 6.24 60.14
CA GLU A 1162 -8.42 7.47 59.88
C GLU A 1162 -7.37 7.73 61.02
N ALA A 1163 -6.45 8.72 61.06
CA ALA A 1163 -6.18 9.91 60.22
C ALA A 1163 -4.73 10.47 60.37
N SER A 1164 -4.30 11.28 59.37
CA SER A 1164 -3.42 12.48 59.44
C SER A 1164 -1.93 12.45 59.89
N ASN A 1165 -1.13 13.19 59.10
CA ASN A 1165 0.16 13.85 59.39
C ASN A 1165 1.41 13.00 59.71
N GLY A 1166 2.56 13.47 59.22
CA GLY A 1166 3.91 12.98 59.57
C GLY A 1166 4.93 14.11 59.42
N TRP A 1167 6.22 13.84 59.67
CA TRP A 1167 7.38 14.64 59.22
C TRP A 1167 8.71 13.86 59.43
N SER A 1168 9.84 14.47 59.04
CA SER A 1168 11.13 13.81 58.82
C SER A 1168 12.03 13.61 60.06
N PHE A 1169 13.12 12.87 59.86
CA PHE A 1169 14.34 12.88 60.69
C PHE A 1169 14.82 14.31 61.06
N ALA A 1170 15.60 14.54 62.14
CA ALA A 1170 16.63 13.65 62.71
C ALA A 1170 16.85 13.77 64.24
N GLN A 1171 17.75 12.90 64.74
CA GLN A 1171 18.40 12.86 66.08
C GLN A 1171 17.58 12.39 67.31
N THR A 1172 17.60 11.06 67.49
CA THR A 1172 18.03 10.32 68.69
C THR A 1172 17.92 10.96 70.09
N VAL A 1173 17.11 10.35 70.99
CA VAL A 1173 17.55 9.68 72.25
C VAL A 1173 16.35 9.04 73.00
N ALA A 1174 16.63 7.96 73.76
CA ALA A 1174 15.81 7.29 74.79
C ALA A 1174 14.67 6.30 74.39
N SER A 1175 14.86 5.04 74.83
CA SER A 1175 13.86 4.04 75.32
C SER A 1175 12.41 4.07 74.78
N GLY A 1176 11.87 3.04 74.11
CA GLY A 1176 11.85 1.63 74.52
C GLY A 1176 10.44 1.24 75.04
N LEU A 1177 9.87 0.12 74.53
CA LEU A 1177 8.48 -0.35 74.70
C LEU A 1177 7.42 0.46 73.91
N SER A 1178 6.38 -0.14 73.32
CA SER A 1178 6.12 -1.56 72.97
C SER A 1178 5.00 -1.68 71.91
N THR A 1179 4.86 -2.85 71.29
CA THR A 1179 3.65 -3.34 70.60
C THR A 1179 3.01 -2.42 69.55
N LEU A 1180 3.38 -2.60 68.27
CA LEU A 1180 2.56 -2.12 67.14
C LEU A 1180 1.20 -2.82 67.11
N ASN A 1181 0.17 -2.09 66.69
CA ASN A 1181 -1.10 -2.62 66.21
C ASN A 1181 -1.19 -2.46 64.69
N ASN A 1182 -2.13 -3.19 64.08
CA ASN A 1182 -2.41 -3.16 62.64
C ASN A 1182 -2.80 -1.77 62.13
N LEU A 1183 -2.44 -1.48 60.87
CA LEU A 1183 -3.42 -1.44 59.77
C LEU A 1183 -2.76 -1.83 58.44
#